data_AF-A0A938TC52-F1
#
_entry.id   AF-A0A938TC52-F1
#
_cell.length_a   1.000
_cell.length_b   1.000
_cell.length_c   1.000
_cell.angle_alpha   90.00
_cell.angle_beta   90.00
_cell.angle_gamma   90.00
#
_symmetry.space_group_name_H-M   'P 1'
#
loop_
_entity.id
_entity.type
_entity.pdbx_description
1 polymer ?
#
loop_
_entity_poly.entity_id
_entity_poly.type
_entity_poly.pdbx_seq_one_letter_code
_entity_poly.pdbx_strand_id
1 'polypeptide(L)'
;MDPIPIHSFADTTHSSPSETKVALFRSLFRGREDVFARRFESARTGRSGYQPVCANEWRHGLCDKKCGPCARCSNRQFVPVSDLLIAHHLTGADEQGRPFVMGVYPLLTDETCCFLAMDFDQAAWQDDVTAVLRVSRDLNVPFILERSRSGNGGHLWLFFSEPVPARLARELGSFMLTAAAERHAYLGLDSYDRLFPNQDTMPQGGFGNLIALPLQKHARAQGNTLFLDDAFAPHADPWAFLAQTRRLSAQDAEALVTQARRRDGVLGVRYPETEADDPRTPMVSLPSTLLLPEKHPGSVTAHLSDRLYVERNMLPASLLNRIARLAAFQNPSFYAAQAMRMNTFGIPRIISCAELVADHVILPRGCRDDLEALLQSADIELVLHDERCSGERLDVAFAGTLRPEQRAAAQAMLAHDTGVLAATTAFGKTVLAAWLIAQRGVNTLVLVNRRQLQEQWVARLSTFLGIPEKMIGRWGGGRKTLTGRIDVALFQSLVNADGANDCVARYGHVVVDECHAVSAVGFESVVRRAHARYVLGLSATPFRKDGHHPIIFMQCGPIRYRVSAKQQAARQPFVHLVKVRPTAFQPSLEASEEAAPRRRFLLYMNEICVNAARNAKLCDEIAAALNAGRSPVVLSERVDHLAVLEAGLKQRIPESTAVFVFTGGSGRKQQAQVRARLEAVPREQPRLILATGRYLGEGFDDARLDTLFLAMPVSWKGVIAQYAGRLHRLDPGKHEVHIHDYADLNVRMLARMFDRRCRGYEAIGYRILLPAGAVAGWPPEVELPVDPQWNETYAATVRRLIRDGVDIPLADLFVFATKTLTDAMAGVSRARSAGEAFLFRRLETLKDTEGLFALNRPLPIPFGDSEMMEVDLLCERCKVAIEVDGAQHLADPAAYRRDRMKDILLQEHGYLVLRVLAEDVVQRLDRVLDTVLRIIARRKSHTEIIPTPARK
;
A
#
# COMPACT_ATOMS: atom_id res chain seq x y z
N MET A 1 4.82 42.81 6.92
CA MET A 1 6.15 42.30 6.57
C MET A 1 7.02 43.52 6.39
N ASP A 2 7.83 43.86 7.38
CA ASP A 2 8.93 44.79 7.12
C ASP A 2 10.13 43.93 6.70
N PRO A 3 10.74 44.18 5.53
CA PRO A 3 11.96 43.50 5.14
C PRO A 3 13.05 43.86 6.15
N ILE A 4 13.74 42.85 6.69
CA ILE A 4 15.00 43.08 7.40
C ILE A 4 15.90 43.81 6.38
N PRO A 5 16.35 45.04 6.66
CA PRO A 5 17.18 45.79 5.73
C PRO A 5 18.40 44.95 5.36
N ILE A 6 18.73 44.92 4.06
CA ILE A 6 19.94 44.28 3.54
C ILE A 6 21.12 45.15 3.97
N HIS A 7 21.49 45.07 5.25
CA HIS A 7 22.75 45.59 5.72
C HIS A 7 23.84 44.63 5.26
N SER A 8 24.88 45.16 4.62
CA SER A 8 26.12 44.41 4.42
C SER A 8 26.69 44.11 5.81
N PHE A 9 26.62 42.84 6.23
CA PHE A 9 27.18 42.41 7.50
C PHE A 9 28.70 42.13 7.41
N ALA A 10 29.32 42.37 6.26
CA ALA A 10 30.68 41.95 5.92
C ALA A 10 31.75 42.42 6.93
N ASP A 11 31.55 43.57 7.57
CA ASP A 11 32.50 44.17 8.52
C ASP A 11 32.17 43.86 10.00
N THR A 12 31.26 42.91 10.28
CA THR A 12 30.86 42.58 11.66
C THR A 12 31.96 41.77 12.36
N THR A 13 32.44 42.25 13.50
CA THR A 13 33.49 41.62 14.33
C THR A 13 33.04 41.51 15.79
N HIS A 14 33.85 40.92 16.68
CA HIS A 14 33.54 40.87 18.11
C HIS A 14 33.34 42.26 18.72
N SER A 15 34.03 43.28 18.19
CA SER A 15 33.98 44.68 18.61
C SER A 15 32.74 45.42 18.10
N SER A 16 31.99 44.85 17.15
CA SER A 16 30.76 45.46 16.64
C SER A 16 29.66 45.53 17.72
N PRO A 17 28.70 46.47 17.59
CA PRO A 17 27.57 46.59 18.51
C PRO A 17 26.77 45.28 18.65
N SER A 18 26.17 45.07 19.82
CA SER A 18 25.36 43.88 20.09
C SER A 18 24.19 43.72 19.12
N GLU A 19 23.57 44.84 18.72
CA GLU A 19 22.47 44.86 17.75
C GLU A 19 22.90 44.32 16.38
N THR A 20 24.06 44.74 15.87
CA THR A 20 24.62 44.26 14.61
C THR A 20 24.91 42.76 14.66
N LYS A 21 25.45 42.26 15.78
CA LYS A 21 25.73 40.83 15.98
C LYS A 21 24.45 39.99 16.04
N VAL A 22 23.42 40.48 16.73
CA VAL A 22 22.11 39.82 16.78
C VAL A 22 21.45 39.78 15.40
N ALA A 23 21.51 40.88 14.65
CA ALA A 23 20.96 40.94 13.29
C ALA A 23 21.66 39.95 12.34
N LEU A 24 23.00 39.89 12.36
CA LEU A 24 23.78 38.91 11.61
C LEU A 24 23.36 37.48 11.98
N PHE A 25 23.31 37.17 13.28
CA PHE A 25 22.91 35.84 13.77
C PHE A 25 21.51 35.44 13.29
N ARG A 26 20.53 36.34 13.41
CA ARG A 26 19.15 36.12 12.96
C ARG A 26 19.05 35.95 11.44
N SER A 27 19.94 36.57 10.68
CA SER A 27 19.97 36.44 9.22
C SER A 27 20.45 35.08 8.72
N LEU A 28 21.24 34.35 9.53
CA LEU A 28 21.77 33.02 9.21
C LEU A 28 20.91 31.91 9.83
N PHE A 29 20.67 31.96 11.14
CA PHE A 29 19.93 30.93 11.88
C PHE A 29 18.41 31.18 11.84
N ARG A 30 17.89 31.45 10.64
CA ARG A 30 16.50 31.83 10.42
C ARG A 30 15.60 30.59 10.28
N GLY A 31 14.66 30.42 11.20
CA GLY A 31 13.60 29.41 11.15
C GLY A 31 12.22 30.04 11.35
N ARG A 32 11.31 29.33 12.03
CA ARG A 32 9.99 29.82 12.42
C ARG A 32 10.12 31.10 13.27
N GLU A 33 9.42 32.16 12.86
CA GLU A 33 9.43 33.44 13.59
C GLU A 33 8.29 33.55 14.61
N ASP A 34 7.26 32.72 14.51
CA ASP A 34 6.10 32.71 15.40
C ASP A 34 6.26 31.79 16.63
N VAL A 35 7.28 30.92 16.64
CA VAL A 35 7.54 29.99 17.75
C VAL A 35 9.01 29.61 17.85
N PHE A 36 9.51 29.47 19.08
CA PHE A 36 10.84 28.92 19.37
C PHE A 36 10.79 27.93 20.52
N ALA A 37 11.88 27.17 20.70
CA ALA A 37 12.01 26.23 21.80
C ALA A 37 12.97 26.77 22.88
N ARG A 38 12.64 26.61 24.16
CA ARG A 38 13.53 26.87 25.30
C ARG A 38 13.97 25.54 25.92
N ARG A 39 15.26 25.42 26.25
CA ARG A 39 15.77 24.29 27.03
C ARG A 39 15.26 24.38 28.46
N PHE A 40 14.78 23.27 28.99
CA PHE A 40 14.45 23.12 30.40
C PHE A 40 15.27 21.98 31.01
N GLU A 41 15.45 22.06 32.32
CA GLU A 41 16.10 21.03 33.12
C GLU A 41 15.26 20.83 34.39
N SER A 42 14.73 19.63 34.56
CA SER A 42 13.85 19.33 35.68
C SER A 42 14.68 18.99 36.92
N ALA A 43 14.72 19.91 37.89
CA ALA A 43 15.37 19.68 39.18
C ALA A 43 14.84 18.44 39.93
N ARG A 44 13.59 18.01 39.65
CA ARG A 44 12.96 16.85 40.30
C ARG A 44 13.30 15.50 39.66
N THR A 45 13.56 15.47 38.35
CA THR A 45 13.72 14.20 37.60
C THR A 45 15.08 14.07 36.91
N GLY A 46 15.92 15.11 36.94
CA GLY A 46 17.19 15.17 36.22
C GLY A 46 17.04 15.20 34.69
N ARG A 47 15.82 15.14 34.15
CA ARG A 47 15.57 15.15 32.71
C ARG A 47 15.73 16.56 32.15
N SER A 48 16.49 16.68 31.08
CA SER A 48 16.60 17.90 30.28
C SER A 48 16.00 17.71 28.89
N GLY A 49 15.52 18.79 28.29
CA GLY A 49 14.89 18.76 26.98
C GLY A 49 14.56 20.16 26.47
N TYR A 50 13.92 20.23 25.30
CA TYR A 50 13.44 21.48 24.72
C TYR A 50 11.93 21.47 24.63
N GLN A 51 11.30 22.62 24.86
CA GLN A 51 9.86 22.78 24.73
C GLN A 51 9.51 24.10 24.05
N PRO A 52 8.43 24.16 23.25
CA PRO A 52 7.96 25.42 22.68
C PRO A 52 7.53 26.38 23.79
N VAL A 53 7.86 27.66 23.64
CA VAL A 53 7.49 28.70 24.62
C VAL A 53 6.11 29.26 24.31
N CYS A 54 5.22 29.22 25.31
CA CYS A 54 3.84 29.70 25.21
C CYS A 54 3.56 30.74 26.29
N ALA A 55 2.98 31.88 25.92
CA ALA A 55 2.61 32.96 26.85
C ALA A 55 1.53 32.53 27.87
N ASN A 56 0.74 31.51 27.52
CA ASN A 56 -0.30 30.96 28.39
C ASN A 56 0.21 29.83 29.30
N GLU A 57 1.49 29.45 29.21
CA GLU A 57 2.08 28.40 30.06
C GLU A 57 1.89 28.73 31.56
N TRP A 58 1.29 27.80 32.31
CA TRP A 58 0.97 27.92 33.75
C TRP A 58 -0.07 29.00 34.10
N ARG A 59 -0.80 29.55 33.12
CA ARG A 59 -1.96 30.41 33.40
C ARG A 59 -3.18 29.55 33.72
N HIS A 60 -3.64 29.64 34.96
CA HIS A 60 -4.80 28.90 35.47
C HIS A 60 -6.04 29.15 34.59
N GLY A 61 -6.73 28.08 34.19
CA GLY A 61 -7.90 28.14 33.29
C GLY A 61 -7.57 28.20 31.79
N LEU A 62 -6.32 28.46 31.41
CA LEU A 62 -5.87 28.45 30.00
C LEU A 62 -4.94 27.27 29.69
N CYS A 63 -3.87 27.07 30.47
CA CYS A 63 -2.93 25.97 30.26
C CYS A 63 -2.20 25.57 31.56
N ASP A 64 -2.69 24.49 32.18
CA ASP A 64 -2.07 23.90 33.38
C ASP A 64 -1.11 22.74 33.04
N LYS A 65 -0.64 22.66 31.79
CA LYS A 65 0.14 21.53 31.23
C LYS A 65 -0.51 20.14 31.30
N LYS A 66 -1.79 20.07 31.68
CA LYS A 66 -2.59 18.82 31.69
C LYS A 66 -3.33 18.57 30.37
N CYS A 67 -3.40 19.57 29.49
CA CYS A 67 -4.24 19.59 28.28
C CYS A 67 -3.66 18.81 27.06
N GLY A 68 -2.66 17.96 27.27
CA GLY A 68 -1.96 17.25 26.19
C GLY A 68 -0.87 18.08 25.48
N PRO A 69 -0.36 17.63 24.32
CA PRO A 69 0.75 18.28 23.61
C PRO A 69 0.40 19.68 23.09
N CYS A 70 1.33 20.64 23.16
CA CYS A 70 1.12 22.02 22.69
C CYS A 70 0.68 22.11 21.22
N ALA A 71 1.09 21.15 20.39
CA ALA A 71 0.65 21.00 18.99
C ALA A 71 -0.88 20.87 18.82
N ARG A 72 -1.59 20.36 19.83
CA ARG A 72 -3.05 20.15 19.80
C ARG A 72 -3.82 21.03 20.79
N CYS A 73 -3.12 21.92 21.50
CA CYS A 73 -3.75 22.84 22.44
C CYS A 73 -4.48 23.95 21.68
N SER A 74 -5.76 24.18 22.01
CA SER A 74 -6.59 25.26 21.47
C SER A 74 -6.27 26.62 22.11
N ASN A 75 -5.79 26.63 23.35
CA ASN A 75 -5.45 27.84 24.12
C ASN A 75 -3.99 28.29 23.93
N ARG A 76 -3.30 27.76 22.92
CA ARG A 76 -1.88 28.06 22.70
C ARG A 76 -1.69 29.49 22.19
N GLN A 77 -0.72 30.19 22.77
CA GLN A 77 -0.28 31.50 22.31
C GLN A 77 1.25 31.49 22.34
N PHE A 78 1.87 31.10 21.22
CA PHE A 78 3.32 31.02 21.14
C PHE A 78 3.95 32.40 21.14
N VAL A 79 5.14 32.48 21.74
CA VAL A 79 5.91 33.73 21.80
C VAL A 79 6.74 33.84 20.51
N PRO A 80 6.58 34.92 19.72
CA PRO A 80 7.37 35.12 18.51
C PRO A 80 8.84 35.42 18.83
N VAL A 81 9.72 35.11 17.88
CA VAL A 81 11.16 35.34 18.00
C VAL A 81 11.47 36.83 17.88
N SER A 82 12.15 37.39 18.87
CA SER A 82 12.63 38.77 18.90
C SER A 82 14.14 38.85 19.12
N ASP A 83 14.72 39.99 18.77
CA ASP A 83 16.16 40.25 18.92
C ASP A 83 16.61 40.17 20.38
N LEU A 84 15.73 40.57 21.30
CA LEU A 84 15.93 40.40 22.75
C LEU A 84 16.11 38.92 23.15
N LEU A 85 15.31 38.00 22.59
CA LEU A 85 15.42 36.57 22.90
C LEU A 85 16.71 35.95 22.33
N ILE A 86 17.14 36.40 21.16
CA ILE A 86 18.45 36.02 20.61
C ILE A 86 19.58 36.56 21.49
N ALA A 87 19.48 37.82 21.95
CA ALA A 87 20.44 38.38 22.90
C ALA A 87 20.51 37.55 24.19
N HIS A 88 19.37 37.15 24.77
CA HIS A 88 19.33 36.25 25.94
C HIS A 88 20.02 34.91 25.70
N HIS A 89 19.90 34.35 24.49
CA HIS A 89 20.62 33.13 24.14
C HIS A 89 22.14 33.36 24.10
N LEU A 90 22.59 34.42 23.42
CA LEU A 90 24.00 34.75 23.27
C LEU A 90 24.68 35.18 24.57
N THR A 91 23.94 35.81 25.49
CA THR A 91 24.38 36.13 26.85
C THR A 91 24.15 34.97 27.83
N GLY A 92 23.36 33.97 27.44
CA GLY A 92 23.06 32.77 28.20
C GLY A 92 22.12 32.95 29.39
N ALA A 93 21.50 34.13 29.55
CA ALA A 93 20.57 34.44 30.62
C ALA A 93 19.42 35.33 30.13
N ASP A 94 18.23 35.16 30.72
CA ASP A 94 17.11 36.10 30.55
C ASP A 94 17.27 37.34 31.43
N GLU A 95 16.37 38.32 31.30
CA GLU A 95 16.39 39.59 32.07
C GLU A 95 16.43 39.38 33.61
N GLN A 96 16.02 38.20 34.08
CA GLN A 96 15.99 37.82 35.49
C GLN A 96 17.23 37.03 35.92
N GLY A 97 18.24 36.94 35.04
CA GLY A 97 19.48 36.21 35.28
C GLY A 97 19.35 34.69 35.21
N ARG A 98 18.21 34.14 34.76
CA ARG A 98 18.00 32.69 34.71
C ARG A 98 18.62 32.09 33.46
N PRO A 99 19.16 30.86 33.50
CA PRO A 99 19.73 30.20 32.33
C PRO A 99 18.77 30.21 31.14
N PHE A 100 19.29 30.65 30.00
CA PHE A 100 18.54 30.74 28.76
C PHE A 100 19.31 30.05 27.62
N VAL A 101 18.64 29.08 27.00
CA VAL A 101 19.13 28.34 25.84
C VAL A 101 17.96 28.18 24.87
N MET A 102 18.17 28.59 23.63
CA MET A 102 17.14 28.66 22.61
C MET A 102 17.43 27.59 21.55
N GLY A 103 16.37 26.98 21.03
CA GLY A 103 16.37 26.15 19.84
C GLY A 103 15.45 26.74 18.79
N VAL A 104 15.72 26.41 17.54
CA VAL A 104 15.02 26.91 16.35
C VAL A 104 14.31 25.76 15.63
N TYR A 105 13.13 26.06 15.07
CA TYR A 105 12.42 25.17 14.17
C TYR A 105 12.72 25.61 12.72
N PRO A 106 13.51 24.84 11.93
CA PRO A 106 13.99 25.26 10.62
C PRO A 106 12.93 25.15 9.51
N LEU A 107 11.89 24.34 9.70
CA LEU A 107 10.82 24.16 8.71
C LEU A 107 9.80 25.29 8.82
N LEU A 108 9.66 26.09 7.76
CA LEU A 108 8.72 27.20 7.68
C LEU A 108 7.30 26.71 7.37
N THR A 109 6.30 27.58 7.54
CA THR A 109 4.87 27.26 7.34
C THR A 109 4.51 26.96 5.89
N ASP A 110 5.30 27.45 4.95
CA ASP A 110 5.19 27.22 3.51
C ASP A 110 6.04 26.03 3.02
N GLU A 111 6.51 25.18 3.95
CA GLU A 111 7.32 23.98 3.65
C GLU A 111 8.73 24.30 3.08
N THR A 112 9.20 25.55 3.24
CA THR A 112 10.58 25.96 2.91
C THR A 112 11.49 26.00 4.14
N CYS A 113 12.79 26.22 3.95
CA CYS A 113 13.79 26.41 4.99
C CYS A 113 14.90 27.36 4.53
N CYS A 114 15.53 28.07 5.47
CA CYS A 114 16.63 29.00 5.18
C CYS A 114 18.03 28.39 5.39
N PHE A 115 18.09 27.21 6.02
CA PHE A 115 19.33 26.47 6.22
C PHE A 115 19.07 24.96 6.28
N LEU A 116 20.12 24.19 6.04
CA LEU A 116 20.22 22.76 6.32
C LEU A 116 21.29 22.56 7.40
N ALA A 117 20.98 21.80 8.44
CA ALA A 117 21.97 21.35 9.41
C ALA A 117 22.09 19.82 9.42
N MET A 118 23.30 19.30 9.54
CA MET A 118 23.58 17.87 9.71
C MET A 118 24.17 17.66 11.11
N ASP A 119 23.57 16.76 11.88
CA ASP A 119 24.00 16.47 13.24
C ASP A 119 24.82 15.17 13.31
N PHE A 120 26.04 15.26 13.87
CA PHE A 120 26.96 14.16 14.05
C PHE A 120 27.27 13.99 15.54
N ASP A 121 26.99 12.83 16.09
CA ASP A 121 27.27 12.49 17.50
C ASP A 121 28.21 11.30 17.60
N GLN A 122 28.80 11.11 18.80
CA GLN A 122 29.63 9.95 19.22
C GLN A 122 31.11 10.05 18.83
N ALA A 123 31.91 9.05 19.24
CA ALA A 123 33.37 9.10 19.23
C ALA A 123 34.02 9.35 17.85
N ALA A 124 33.34 9.02 16.74
CA ALA A 124 33.86 9.15 15.38
C ALA A 124 33.37 10.41 14.63
N TRP A 125 32.69 11.35 15.30
CA TRP A 125 32.05 12.50 14.64
C TRP A 125 33.04 13.37 13.83
N GLN A 126 34.30 13.46 14.25
CA GLN A 126 35.32 14.26 13.56
C GLN A 126 35.68 13.68 12.20
N ASP A 127 35.77 12.34 12.10
CA ASP A 127 36.07 11.65 10.84
C ASP A 127 34.89 11.80 9.86
N ASP A 128 33.66 11.62 10.36
CA ASP A 128 32.42 11.77 9.58
C ASP A 128 32.26 13.18 9.02
N VAL A 129 32.47 14.20 9.87
CA VAL A 129 32.42 15.61 9.47
C VAL A 129 33.51 15.93 8.45
N THR A 130 34.73 15.43 8.65
CA THR A 130 35.85 15.64 7.73
C THR A 130 35.55 15.07 6.34
N ALA A 131 34.90 13.90 6.28
CA ALA A 131 34.49 13.29 5.02
C ALA A 131 33.50 14.18 4.25
N VAL A 132 32.48 14.71 4.94
CA VAL A 132 31.49 15.60 4.33
C VAL A 132 32.12 16.92 3.90
N LEU A 133 32.98 17.52 4.74
CA LEU A 133 33.68 18.78 4.40
C LEU A 133 34.57 18.64 3.16
N ARG A 134 35.24 17.49 2.95
CA ARG A 134 36.02 17.25 1.73
C ARG A 134 35.14 17.23 0.48
N VAL A 135 34.01 16.53 0.52
CA VAL A 135 33.04 16.54 -0.57
C VAL A 135 32.45 17.93 -0.79
N SER A 136 32.23 18.67 0.30
CA SER A 136 31.77 20.05 0.28
C SER A 136 32.68 20.94 -0.55
N ARG A 137 34.00 20.82 -0.39
CA ARG A 137 34.99 21.59 -1.15
C ARG A 137 34.97 21.22 -2.63
N ASP A 138 34.95 19.93 -2.95
CA ASP A 138 34.94 19.45 -4.33
C ASP A 138 33.69 19.90 -5.11
N LEU A 139 32.54 19.97 -4.42
CA LEU A 139 31.27 20.39 -5.00
C LEU A 139 30.97 21.88 -4.78
N ASN A 140 31.91 22.64 -4.19
CA ASN A 140 31.78 24.05 -3.87
C ASN A 140 30.51 24.41 -3.05
N VAL A 141 30.16 23.52 -2.11
CA VAL A 141 29.08 23.70 -1.13
C VAL A 141 29.68 24.37 0.12
N PRO A 142 29.10 25.47 0.65
CA PRO A 142 29.68 26.20 1.78
C PRO A 142 29.14 25.70 3.14
N PHE A 143 29.50 24.48 3.54
CA PHE A 143 29.22 24.04 4.92
C PHE A 143 30.17 24.71 5.92
N ILE A 144 29.65 25.06 7.10
CA ILE A 144 30.45 25.49 8.26
C ILE A 144 30.30 24.51 9.41
N LEU A 145 31.36 24.31 10.19
CA LEU A 145 31.39 23.36 11.30
C LEU A 145 31.22 24.06 12.64
N GLU A 146 30.28 23.58 13.46
CA GLU A 146 30.10 23.95 14.85
C GLU A 146 30.34 22.72 15.76
N ARG A 147 31.08 22.89 16.86
CA ARG A 147 31.12 21.88 17.93
C ARG A 147 29.81 21.83 18.69
N SER A 148 29.25 20.64 18.89
CA SER A 148 27.99 20.50 19.62
C SER A 148 28.08 21.03 21.06
N ARG A 149 26.92 21.28 21.68
CA ARG A 149 26.85 21.77 23.06
C ARG A 149 27.46 20.81 24.08
N SER A 150 27.40 19.49 23.83
CA SER A 150 27.97 18.48 24.72
C SER A 150 29.49 18.35 24.58
N GLY A 151 30.06 18.83 23.47
CA GLY A 151 31.45 18.62 23.09
C GLY A 151 31.73 17.26 22.44
N ASN A 152 30.76 16.34 22.46
CA ASN A 152 30.88 14.96 21.95
C ASN A 152 30.22 14.77 20.57
N GLY A 153 30.22 15.82 19.76
CA GLY A 153 29.61 15.86 18.44
C GLY A 153 29.86 17.18 17.73
N GLY A 154 29.33 17.31 16.52
CA GLY A 154 29.40 18.52 15.71
C GLY A 154 28.23 18.67 14.75
N HIS A 155 27.89 19.91 14.41
CA HIS A 155 26.86 20.24 13.45
C HIS A 155 27.48 20.89 12.21
N LEU A 156 27.13 20.41 11.02
CA LEU A 156 27.45 21.07 9.76
C LEU A 156 26.26 21.92 9.31
N TRP A 157 26.48 23.22 9.15
CA TRP A 157 25.46 24.19 8.75
C TRP A 157 25.68 24.65 7.31
N LEU A 158 24.61 24.64 6.52
CA LEU A 158 24.56 25.20 5.17
C LEU A 158 23.44 26.24 5.10
N PHE A 159 23.76 27.47 4.74
CA PHE A 159 22.80 28.57 4.63
C PHE A 159 22.41 28.84 3.18
N PHE A 160 21.15 29.18 2.95
CA PHE A 160 20.64 29.54 1.62
C PHE A 160 20.47 31.06 1.49
N SER A 161 20.66 31.61 0.27
CA SER A 161 20.46 33.04 0.01
C SER A 161 18.99 33.43 0.03
N GLU A 162 18.11 32.50 -0.37
CA GLU A 162 16.66 32.59 -0.30
C GLU A 162 16.07 31.32 0.32
N PRO A 163 14.83 31.35 0.85
CA PRO A 163 14.16 30.16 1.33
C PRO A 163 14.02 29.11 0.21
N VAL A 164 14.47 27.88 0.48
CA VAL A 164 14.39 26.75 -0.46
C VAL A 164 13.39 25.72 0.04
N PRO A 165 12.71 24.95 -0.85
CA PRO A 165 11.88 23.84 -0.42
C PRO A 165 12.64 22.88 0.51
N ALA A 166 12.07 22.51 1.64
CA ALA A 166 12.74 21.64 2.61
C ALA A 166 13.15 20.30 2.00
N ARG A 167 12.34 19.78 1.07
CA ARG A 167 12.67 18.61 0.26
C ARG A 167 13.99 18.77 -0.50
N LEU A 168 14.20 19.91 -1.17
CA LEU A 168 15.40 20.17 -1.96
C LEU A 168 16.65 20.21 -1.07
N ALA A 169 16.57 20.94 0.05
CA ALA A 169 17.66 21.00 1.04
C ALA A 169 18.01 19.60 1.58
N ARG A 170 17.00 18.77 1.89
CA ARG A 170 17.24 17.41 2.38
C ARG A 170 17.78 16.47 1.32
N GLU A 171 17.35 16.61 0.06
CA GLU A 171 17.91 15.85 -1.04
C GLU A 171 19.39 16.21 -1.26
N LEU A 172 19.74 17.51 -1.18
CA LEU A 172 21.13 17.95 -1.20
C LEU A 172 21.91 17.33 -0.04
N GLY A 173 21.39 17.40 1.18
CA GLY A 173 22.05 16.79 2.35
C GLY A 173 22.27 15.28 2.22
N SER A 174 21.27 14.56 1.71
CA SER A 174 21.36 13.12 1.47
C SER A 174 22.40 12.78 0.40
N PHE A 175 22.49 13.61 -0.65
CA PHE A 175 23.52 13.49 -1.67
C PHE A 175 24.93 13.71 -1.10
N MET A 176 25.12 14.73 -0.27
CA MET A 176 26.40 15.01 0.38
C MET A 176 26.86 13.86 1.27
N LEU A 177 25.95 13.29 2.08
CA LEU A 177 26.23 12.09 2.89
C LEU A 177 26.58 10.89 2.01
N THR A 178 25.86 10.68 0.91
CA THR A 178 26.11 9.58 -0.05
C THR A 178 27.48 9.70 -0.69
N ALA A 179 27.84 10.89 -1.19
CA ALA A 179 29.13 11.15 -1.80
C ALA A 179 30.29 11.10 -0.79
N ALA A 180 30.06 11.50 0.46
CA ALA A 180 31.05 11.40 1.53
C ALA A 180 31.30 9.93 1.93
N ALA A 181 30.23 9.14 2.05
CA ALA A 181 30.33 7.71 2.31
C ALA A 181 31.14 6.99 1.23
N GLU A 182 31.03 7.39 -0.04
CA GLU A 182 31.82 6.77 -1.12
C GLU A 182 33.33 6.97 -0.99
N ARG A 183 33.79 8.01 -0.26
CA ARG A 183 35.21 8.40 -0.23
C ARG A 183 35.90 8.10 1.10
N HIS A 184 35.14 7.89 2.16
CA HIS A 184 35.64 7.74 3.52
C HIS A 184 34.99 6.57 4.25
N ALA A 185 35.74 5.97 5.18
CA ALA A 185 35.28 4.82 5.95
C ALA A 185 33.92 5.12 6.61
N TYR A 186 32.91 4.39 6.15
CA TYR A 186 31.51 4.29 6.57
C TYR A 186 30.93 5.43 7.45
N LEU A 187 30.20 6.34 6.79
CA LEU A 187 29.13 7.12 7.43
C LEU A 187 27.94 6.20 7.68
N GLY A 188 27.49 6.10 8.93
CA GLY A 188 26.30 5.32 9.31
C GLY A 188 25.07 5.67 8.46
N LEU A 189 24.30 4.66 8.05
CA LEU A 189 23.02 4.89 7.33
C LEU A 189 21.99 5.66 8.18
N ASP A 190 22.17 5.69 9.50
CA ASP A 190 21.44 6.51 10.46
C ASP A 190 21.79 8.01 10.39
N SER A 191 22.93 8.40 9.81
CA SER A 191 23.29 9.81 9.57
C SER A 191 22.32 10.51 8.60
N TYR A 192 21.63 9.75 7.75
CA TYR A 192 20.59 10.28 6.84
C TYR A 192 19.33 10.76 7.58
N ASP A 193 19.10 10.29 8.81
CA ASP A 193 17.98 10.68 9.66
C ASP A 193 18.30 11.90 10.54
N ARG A 194 19.55 12.40 10.50
CA ARG A 194 20.06 13.53 11.31
C ARG A 194 20.16 14.86 10.54
N LEU A 195 19.36 15.02 9.48
CA LEU A 195 19.24 16.26 8.71
C LEU A 195 18.15 17.16 9.31
N PHE A 196 18.39 18.46 9.44
CA PHE A 196 17.44 19.46 9.91
C PHE A 196 17.21 20.52 8.82
N PRO A 197 15.98 20.70 8.30
CA PRO A 197 14.75 20.01 8.69
C PRO A 197 14.80 18.50 8.35
N ASN A 198 14.17 17.68 9.18
CA ASN A 198 14.15 16.22 9.01
C ASN A 198 12.92 15.69 8.25
N GLN A 199 12.06 16.58 7.77
CA GLN A 199 10.82 16.28 7.07
C GLN A 199 10.57 17.31 5.97
N ASP A 200 9.92 16.88 4.89
CA ASP A 200 9.71 17.69 3.68
C ASP A 200 8.50 18.62 3.81
N THR A 201 7.55 18.22 4.65
CA THR A 201 6.24 18.88 4.79
C THR A 201 5.91 19.08 6.26
N MET A 202 5.14 20.12 6.57
CA MET A 202 4.75 20.42 7.95
C MET A 202 3.78 19.36 8.51
N PRO A 203 4.05 18.76 9.68
CA PRO A 203 3.12 17.82 10.30
C PRO A 203 1.81 18.50 10.71
N GLN A 204 0.68 17.82 10.60
CA GLN A 204 -0.62 18.38 10.96
C GLN A 204 -0.65 18.82 12.45
N GLY A 205 -0.81 20.14 12.67
CA GLY A 205 -0.79 20.76 14.00
C GLY A 205 0.59 20.88 14.65
N GLY A 206 1.66 20.40 14.00
CA GLY A 206 3.04 20.51 14.47
C GLY A 206 3.74 21.80 14.01
N PHE A 207 5.01 21.96 14.40
CA PHE A 207 5.83 23.13 14.10
C PHE A 207 7.25 22.77 13.61
N GLY A 208 7.47 21.50 13.23
CA GLY A 208 8.80 21.05 12.80
C GLY A 208 9.56 20.26 13.87
N ASN A 209 10.73 19.74 13.51
CA ASN A 209 11.72 19.27 14.47
C ASN A 209 12.67 20.41 14.82
N LEU A 210 13.28 20.38 16.00
CA LEU A 210 14.10 21.49 16.48
C LEU A 210 15.59 21.14 16.44
N ILE A 211 16.42 22.17 16.29
CA ILE A 211 17.87 22.10 16.52
C ILE A 211 18.25 23.21 17.51
N ALA A 212 19.23 22.96 18.38
CA ALA A 212 19.73 23.96 19.31
C ALA A 212 20.51 25.05 18.57
N LEU A 213 20.40 26.30 19.02
CA LEU A 213 21.18 27.40 18.45
C LEU A 213 22.63 27.41 19.00
N PRO A 214 23.62 27.81 18.18
CA PRO A 214 25.03 27.87 18.56
C PRO A 214 25.40 29.16 19.33
N LEU A 215 26.65 29.25 19.80
CA LEU A 215 27.24 30.42 20.50
C LEU A 215 26.60 30.80 21.85
N GLN A 216 25.94 29.88 22.54
CA GLN A 216 25.40 30.12 23.88
C GLN A 216 26.53 30.39 24.90
N LYS A 217 26.43 31.47 25.69
CA LYS A 217 27.54 31.96 26.56
C LYS A 217 28.20 30.90 27.44
N HIS A 218 27.41 30.09 28.14
CA HIS A 218 27.94 29.12 29.11
C HIS A 218 28.63 27.95 28.42
N ALA A 219 28.04 27.42 27.34
CA ALA A 219 28.67 26.39 26.53
C ALA A 219 29.93 26.90 25.83
N ARG A 220 29.88 28.14 25.32
CA ARG A 220 31.03 28.83 24.71
C ARG A 220 32.20 28.99 25.66
N ALA A 221 31.94 29.32 26.92
CA ALA A 221 32.98 29.42 27.96
C ALA A 221 33.68 28.08 28.25
N GLN A 222 33.03 26.95 27.92
CA GLN A 222 33.59 25.61 28.02
C GLN A 222 34.21 25.10 26.71
N GLY A 223 34.33 25.97 25.69
CA GLY A 223 34.87 25.59 24.37
C GLY A 223 33.89 24.85 23.46
N ASN A 224 32.59 24.87 23.77
CA ASN A 224 31.52 24.19 23.00
C ASN A 224 30.62 25.21 22.30
N THR A 225 29.79 24.78 21.33
CA THR A 225 28.96 25.68 20.49
C THR A 225 29.74 26.74 19.71
N LEU A 226 31.03 26.45 19.45
CA LEU A 226 31.97 27.31 18.72
C LEU A 226 32.14 26.79 17.29
N PHE A 227 32.32 27.72 16.35
CA PHE A 227 32.68 27.38 14.98
C PHE A 227 34.15 27.02 14.88
N LEU A 228 34.44 25.95 14.16
CA LEU A 228 35.76 25.35 14.06
C LEU A 228 36.31 25.43 12.64
N ASP A 229 37.63 25.56 12.54
CA ASP A 229 38.37 25.39 11.30
C ASP A 229 38.64 23.91 10.97
N ASP A 230 39.39 23.67 9.89
CA ASP A 230 39.75 22.33 9.41
C ASP A 230 40.65 21.54 10.37
N ALA A 231 41.32 22.22 11.30
CA ALA A 231 42.13 21.62 12.36
C ALA A 231 41.31 21.41 13.65
N PHE A 232 39.98 21.59 13.59
CA PHE A 232 39.07 21.56 14.73
C PHE A 232 39.38 22.60 15.81
N ALA A 233 40.12 23.66 15.46
CA ALA A 233 40.42 24.78 16.33
C ALA A 233 39.32 25.85 16.21
N PRO A 234 38.87 26.45 17.33
CA PRO A 234 37.87 27.52 17.27
C PRO A 234 38.39 28.77 16.53
N HIS A 235 37.54 29.37 15.71
CA HIS A 235 37.86 30.66 15.10
C HIS A 235 38.05 31.76 16.16
N ALA A 236 39.12 32.55 16.01
CA ALA A 236 39.47 33.62 16.96
C ALA A 236 38.37 34.69 17.09
N ASP A 237 37.75 35.08 15.97
CA ASP A 237 36.57 35.94 15.94
C ASP A 237 35.40 35.23 15.22
N PRO A 238 34.50 34.59 15.99
CA PRO A 238 33.34 33.90 15.41
C PRO A 238 32.40 34.82 14.62
N TRP A 239 32.35 36.12 14.94
CA TRP A 239 31.46 37.06 14.27
C TRP A 239 32.00 37.45 12.89
N ALA A 240 33.31 37.70 12.79
CA ALA A 240 33.96 37.93 11.51
C ALA A 240 33.84 36.72 10.58
N PHE A 241 33.97 35.50 11.14
CA PHE A 241 33.77 34.27 10.38
C PHE A 241 32.33 34.12 9.85
N LEU A 242 31.32 34.32 10.70
CA LEU A 242 29.91 34.26 10.29
C LEU A 242 29.55 35.33 9.26
N ALA A 243 30.10 36.54 9.40
CA ALA A 243 29.90 37.64 8.45
C ALA A 243 30.40 37.30 7.03
N GLN A 244 31.47 36.51 6.92
CA GLN A 244 32.09 36.10 5.67
C GLN A 244 31.53 34.78 5.10
N THR A 245 30.59 34.14 5.81
CA THR A 245 30.04 32.86 5.40
C THR A 245 29.21 32.99 4.12
N ARG A 246 29.62 32.27 3.07
CA ARG A 246 28.90 32.19 1.78
C ARG A 246 27.58 31.45 1.95
N ARG A 247 26.53 31.96 1.28
CA ARG A 247 25.22 31.29 1.17
C ARG A 247 25.10 30.62 -0.19
N LEU A 248 24.41 29.47 -0.24
CA LEU A 248 24.13 28.74 -1.47
C LEU A 248 22.81 29.23 -2.08
N SER A 249 22.77 29.45 -3.39
CA SER A 249 21.52 29.83 -4.07
C SER A 249 20.59 28.64 -4.25
N ALA A 250 19.29 28.89 -4.40
CA ALA A 250 18.30 27.87 -4.72
C ALA A 250 18.64 27.18 -6.06
N GLN A 251 19.10 27.95 -7.04
CA GLN A 251 19.49 27.45 -8.36
C GLN A 251 20.69 26.51 -8.29
N ASP A 252 21.74 26.86 -7.52
CA ASP A 252 22.91 26.00 -7.33
C ASP A 252 22.54 24.71 -6.59
N ALA A 253 21.69 24.81 -5.56
CA ALA A 253 21.18 23.63 -4.84
C ALA A 253 20.40 22.69 -5.78
N GLU A 254 19.53 23.24 -6.63
CA GLU A 254 18.77 22.46 -7.62
C GLU A 254 19.66 21.83 -8.69
N ALA A 255 20.70 22.53 -9.16
CA ALA A 255 21.67 21.99 -10.11
C ALA A 255 22.43 20.80 -9.52
N LEU A 256 22.91 20.90 -8.27
CA LEU A 256 23.60 19.82 -7.55
C LEU A 256 22.70 18.60 -7.35
N VAL A 257 21.46 18.81 -6.90
CA VAL A 257 20.49 17.72 -6.73
C VAL A 257 20.12 17.09 -8.07
N THR A 258 19.99 17.87 -9.13
CA THR A 258 19.71 17.35 -10.48
C THR A 258 20.87 16.51 -11.01
N GLN A 259 22.11 16.95 -10.78
CA GLN A 259 23.30 16.16 -11.10
C GLN A 259 23.34 14.85 -10.29
N ALA A 260 22.99 14.89 -9.00
CA ALA A 260 22.89 13.71 -8.15
C ALA A 260 21.81 12.73 -8.64
N ARG A 261 20.63 13.23 -9.03
CA ARG A 261 19.55 12.42 -9.61
C ARG A 261 19.98 11.75 -10.92
N ARG A 262 20.82 12.40 -11.74
CA ARG A 262 21.37 11.85 -12.99
C ARG A 262 22.47 10.81 -12.77
N ARG A 263 23.16 10.83 -11.62
CA ARG A 263 24.18 9.84 -11.24
C ARG A 263 23.60 8.69 -10.39
N ASP A 264 22.31 8.41 -10.55
CA ASP A 264 21.57 7.31 -9.95
C ASP A 264 21.50 7.27 -8.41
N GLY A 265 20.97 8.37 -7.85
CA GLY A 265 20.11 8.29 -6.66
C GLY A 265 20.66 9.01 -5.43
N VAL A 266 19.88 9.99 -4.97
CA VAL A 266 20.14 10.83 -3.78
C VAL A 266 20.40 10.04 -2.48
N LEU A 267 19.94 8.79 -2.39
CA LEU A 267 20.10 7.92 -1.21
C LEU A 267 20.91 6.65 -1.46
N GLY A 268 21.17 6.28 -2.71
CA GLY A 268 21.91 5.05 -3.06
C GLY A 268 21.30 3.73 -2.58
N VAL A 269 20.02 3.71 -2.18
CA VAL A 269 19.33 2.53 -1.61
C VAL A 269 17.95 2.34 -2.27
N ARG A 270 17.55 1.08 -2.51
CA ARG A 270 16.33 0.74 -3.29
C ARG A 270 15.03 0.95 -2.51
N TYR A 271 13.97 1.25 -3.25
CA TYR A 271 12.60 1.13 -2.73
C TYR A 271 12.15 -0.34 -2.81
N PRO A 272 11.48 -0.89 -1.79
CA PRO A 272 11.00 -2.28 -1.82
C PRO A 272 10.12 -2.56 -3.04
N GLU A 273 10.39 -3.67 -3.71
CA GLU A 273 9.64 -4.12 -4.88
C GLU A 273 8.16 -4.37 -4.56
N THR A 274 7.32 -4.29 -5.58
CA THR A 274 5.91 -4.63 -5.51
C THR A 274 5.62 -5.95 -6.22
N GLU A 275 4.48 -6.58 -5.93
CA GLU A 275 4.06 -7.83 -6.60
C GLU A 275 3.94 -7.71 -8.14
N ALA A 276 3.85 -6.49 -8.67
CA ALA A 276 3.73 -6.21 -10.10
C ALA A 276 5.07 -6.26 -10.85
N ASP A 277 6.19 -6.28 -10.13
CA ASP A 277 7.53 -6.25 -10.70
C ASP A 277 7.98 -7.68 -11.12
N ASP A 278 8.63 -7.79 -12.29
CA ASP A 278 9.07 -9.06 -12.87
C ASP A 278 10.23 -9.66 -12.04
N PRO A 279 10.06 -10.86 -11.44
CA PRO A 279 11.09 -11.50 -10.63
C PRO A 279 12.29 -12.03 -11.42
N ARG A 280 12.25 -12.05 -12.76
CA ARG A 280 13.43 -12.36 -13.59
C ARG A 280 14.38 -11.19 -13.75
N THR A 281 13.97 -10.00 -13.31
CA THR A 281 14.90 -8.91 -13.12
C THR A 281 15.77 -9.29 -11.93
N PRO A 282 17.07 -9.59 -12.11
CA PRO A 282 17.93 -9.83 -10.96
C PRO A 282 17.82 -8.65 -10.00
N MET A 283 18.10 -8.87 -8.71
CA MET A 283 18.38 -7.81 -7.73
C MET A 283 19.66 -7.02 -8.10
N VAL A 284 20.03 -6.96 -9.38
CA VAL A 284 21.17 -6.29 -9.95
C VAL A 284 20.63 -5.58 -11.19
N SER A 285 20.19 -4.35 -11.04
CA SER A 285 21.08 -3.25 -11.35
C SER A 285 21.30 -2.37 -10.14
N LEU A 286 22.40 -2.59 -9.41
CA LEU A 286 23.14 -1.41 -8.97
C LEU A 286 23.62 -0.75 -10.27
N PRO A 287 23.33 0.55 -10.50
CA PRO A 287 23.76 1.20 -11.73
C PRO A 287 25.27 1.06 -11.89
N SER A 288 25.66 0.45 -13.01
CA SER A 288 27.02 0.06 -13.37
C SER A 288 27.95 1.25 -13.67
N THR A 289 27.60 2.47 -13.29
CA THR A 289 28.14 3.70 -13.90
C THR A 289 29.06 4.54 -13.01
N LEU A 290 29.23 4.21 -11.73
CA LEU A 290 30.27 4.84 -10.91
C LEU A 290 31.48 3.91 -10.86
N LEU A 291 32.53 4.31 -11.60
CA LEU A 291 33.86 3.70 -11.61
C LEU A 291 34.32 3.41 -10.19
N LEU A 292 34.70 2.16 -9.93
CA LEU A 292 35.43 1.82 -8.71
C LEU A 292 36.78 2.57 -8.72
N PRO A 293 37.37 2.86 -7.56
CA PRO A 293 38.71 3.45 -7.50
C PRO A 293 39.68 2.61 -8.33
N GLU A 294 40.63 3.25 -9.03
CA GLU A 294 41.64 2.59 -9.89
C GLU A 294 42.47 1.51 -9.16
N LYS A 295 42.43 1.48 -7.82
CA LYS A 295 43.01 0.43 -6.99
C LYS A 295 41.90 -0.28 -6.20
N HIS A 296 41.54 -1.47 -6.64
CA HIS A 296 40.72 -2.42 -5.90
C HIS A 296 41.53 -3.69 -5.64
N PRO A 297 41.22 -4.46 -4.57
CA PRO A 297 41.85 -5.76 -4.37
C PRO A 297 41.46 -6.71 -5.51
N GLY A 298 42.36 -7.61 -5.89
CA GLY A 298 42.06 -8.66 -6.87
C GLY A 298 41.12 -9.74 -6.33
N SER A 299 41.08 -9.91 -5.01
CA SER A 299 40.22 -10.88 -4.34
C SER A 299 39.70 -10.34 -3.01
N VAL A 300 38.52 -10.82 -2.61
CA VAL A 300 37.90 -10.53 -1.31
C VAL A 300 37.53 -11.84 -0.64
N THR A 301 37.97 -12.00 0.60
CA THR A 301 37.66 -13.18 1.42
C THR A 301 36.34 -12.97 2.15
N ALA A 302 35.50 -14.01 2.18
CA ALA A 302 34.30 -14.02 3.00
C ALA A 302 34.07 -15.39 3.65
N HIS A 303 33.56 -15.39 4.88
CA HIS A 303 33.15 -16.59 5.60
C HIS A 303 31.63 -16.68 5.61
N LEU A 304 31.09 -17.80 5.15
CA LEU A 304 29.66 -18.06 5.11
C LEU A 304 29.29 -19.06 6.21
N SER A 305 28.58 -18.62 7.24
CA SER A 305 28.10 -19.44 8.36
C SER A 305 26.60 -19.20 8.60
N ASP A 306 26.16 -18.67 9.74
CA ASP A 306 24.78 -18.19 9.91
C ASP A 306 24.48 -16.95 9.06
N ARG A 307 25.54 -16.18 8.79
CA ARG A 307 25.57 -14.94 8.00
C ARG A 307 26.78 -14.95 7.07
N LEU A 308 26.91 -13.91 6.26
CA LEU A 308 28.03 -13.70 5.36
C LEU A 308 28.97 -12.65 5.95
N TYR A 309 30.15 -13.08 6.38
CA TYR A 309 31.17 -12.26 7.02
C TYR A 309 32.22 -11.88 5.97
N VAL A 310 32.15 -10.68 5.43
CA VAL A 310 33.10 -10.21 4.42
C VAL A 310 34.26 -9.52 5.12
N GLU A 311 35.49 -9.98 4.89
CA GLU A 311 36.67 -9.33 5.45
C GLU A 311 36.77 -7.89 4.93
N ARG A 312 36.92 -6.93 5.85
CA ARG A 312 36.98 -5.52 5.47
C ARG A 312 38.40 -4.99 5.31
N ASN A 313 39.39 -5.76 5.76
CA ASN A 313 40.79 -5.40 5.66
C ASN A 313 41.16 -5.26 4.18
N MET A 314 41.74 -4.14 3.79
CA MET A 314 42.08 -3.79 2.40
C MET A 314 40.92 -3.38 1.48
N LEU A 315 39.65 -3.39 1.93
CA LEU A 315 38.54 -2.91 1.12
C LEU A 315 38.47 -1.37 1.08
N PRO A 316 38.42 -0.74 -0.11
CA PRO A 316 38.14 0.69 -0.22
C PRO A 316 36.77 1.02 0.38
N ALA A 317 36.65 2.21 0.97
CA ALA A 317 35.41 2.68 1.58
C ALA A 317 34.21 2.68 0.61
N SER A 318 34.44 2.99 -0.67
CA SER A 318 33.42 2.92 -1.71
C SER A 318 32.84 1.51 -1.87
N LEU A 319 33.70 0.49 -1.86
CA LEU A 319 33.29 -0.91 -1.99
C LEU A 319 32.59 -1.40 -0.73
N LEU A 320 33.11 -1.05 0.46
CA LEU A 320 32.46 -1.36 1.75
C LEU A 320 31.02 -0.83 1.82
N ASN A 321 30.81 0.42 1.41
CA ASN A 321 29.48 1.02 1.41
C ASN A 321 28.53 0.35 0.41
N ARG A 322 29.04 -0.06 -0.77
CA ARG A 322 28.23 -0.81 -1.75
C ARG A 322 27.82 -2.17 -1.19
N ILE A 323 28.76 -2.88 -0.57
CA ILE A 323 28.51 -4.17 0.10
C ILE A 323 27.45 -4.00 1.19
N ALA A 324 27.59 -3.01 2.09
CA ALA A 324 26.62 -2.76 3.15
C ALA A 324 25.21 -2.43 2.60
N ARG A 325 25.13 -1.70 1.48
CA ARG A 325 23.86 -1.32 0.83
C ARG A 325 23.12 -2.51 0.20
N LEU A 326 23.78 -3.64 -0.05
CA LEU A 326 23.10 -4.87 -0.49
C LEU A 326 22.06 -5.36 0.53
N ALA A 327 22.29 -5.07 1.81
CA ALA A 327 21.40 -5.41 2.90
C ALA A 327 20.57 -4.21 3.39
N ALA A 328 20.40 -3.16 2.59
CA ALA A 328 19.64 -1.97 2.94
C ALA A 328 18.49 -1.67 1.96
N PHE A 329 17.40 -1.11 2.47
CA PHE A 329 16.25 -0.67 1.67
C PHE A 329 15.55 0.55 2.30
N GLN A 330 14.87 1.33 1.47
CA GLN A 330 14.08 2.48 1.91
C GLN A 330 12.87 2.02 2.72
N ASN A 331 12.60 2.65 3.88
CA ASN A 331 11.49 2.29 4.76
C ASN A 331 10.16 2.90 4.27
N PRO A 332 9.21 2.13 3.71
CA PRO A 332 7.97 2.70 3.16
C PRO A 332 7.10 3.37 4.22
N SER A 333 7.22 2.95 5.49
CA SER A 333 6.49 3.57 6.60
C SER A 333 6.92 5.03 6.83
N PHE A 334 8.20 5.34 6.63
CA PHE A 334 8.71 6.72 6.71
C PHE A 334 8.07 7.60 5.64
N TYR A 335 8.16 7.17 4.37
CA TYR A 335 7.64 7.93 3.23
C TYR A 335 6.11 8.04 3.26
N ALA A 336 5.41 7.01 3.73
CA ALA A 336 3.96 7.06 3.91
C ALA A 336 3.56 8.05 5.02
N ALA A 337 4.24 8.07 6.16
CA ALA A 337 4.01 9.04 7.22
C ALA A 337 4.28 10.47 6.74
N GLN A 338 5.38 10.66 6.00
CA GLN A 338 5.76 11.93 5.39
C GLN A 338 4.70 12.42 4.40
N ALA A 339 4.26 11.59 3.46
CA ALA A 339 3.22 11.93 2.48
C ALA A 339 1.87 12.27 3.14
N MET A 340 1.56 11.67 4.29
CA MET A 340 0.36 11.97 5.08
C MET A 340 0.53 13.16 6.04
N ARG A 341 1.66 13.88 6.00
CA ARG A 341 1.97 14.98 6.94
C ARG A 341 1.87 14.55 8.40
N MET A 342 2.28 13.31 8.70
CA MET A 342 2.35 12.75 10.05
C MET A 342 3.78 12.86 10.60
N ASN A 343 3.93 12.74 11.93
CA ASN A 343 5.23 12.77 12.58
C ASN A 343 6.11 11.57 12.14
N THR A 344 7.32 11.85 11.69
CA THR A 344 8.34 10.86 11.28
C THR A 344 9.36 10.55 12.38
N PHE A 345 9.28 11.20 13.54
CA PHE A 345 10.19 11.00 14.66
C PHE A 345 10.25 9.53 15.09
N GLY A 346 11.46 8.97 15.14
CA GLY A 346 11.71 7.57 15.52
C GLY A 346 11.39 6.53 14.44
N ILE A 347 11.05 6.95 13.22
CA ILE A 347 10.90 6.06 12.06
C ILE A 347 12.15 6.23 11.18
N PRO A 348 13.00 5.21 11.03
CA PRO A 348 14.21 5.34 10.22
C PRO A 348 13.85 5.44 8.74
N ARG A 349 14.56 6.26 7.96
CA ARG A 349 14.32 6.41 6.52
C ARG A 349 14.85 5.22 5.71
N ILE A 350 15.93 4.61 6.18
CA ILE A 350 16.57 3.43 5.59
C ILE A 350 16.58 2.33 6.65
N ILE A 351 16.17 1.13 6.27
CA ILE A 351 16.36 -0.08 7.08
C ILE A 351 17.61 -0.77 6.56
N SER A 352 18.59 -0.98 7.43
CA SER A 352 19.80 -1.74 7.15
C SER A 352 19.84 -3.01 7.99
N CYS A 353 20.09 -4.14 7.33
CA CYS A 353 20.34 -5.44 7.94
C CYS A 353 21.85 -5.80 7.92
N ALA A 354 22.72 -4.90 7.46
CA ALA A 354 24.17 -5.05 7.54
C ALA A 354 24.67 -4.65 8.94
N GLU A 355 25.64 -5.40 9.48
CA GLU A 355 26.35 -5.05 10.71
C GLU A 355 27.83 -4.81 10.39
N LEU A 356 28.37 -3.68 10.82
CA LEU A 356 29.79 -3.36 10.64
C LEU A 356 30.53 -3.63 11.96
N VAL A 357 31.48 -4.55 11.92
CA VAL A 357 32.36 -4.86 13.06
C VAL A 357 33.83 -4.58 12.70
N ALA A 358 34.73 -4.69 13.66
CA ALA A 358 36.13 -4.24 13.53
C ALA A 358 36.88 -4.86 12.34
N ASP A 359 36.63 -6.12 12.01
CA ASP A 359 37.33 -6.85 10.94
C ASP A 359 36.42 -7.27 9.77
N HIS A 360 35.10 -7.13 9.92
CA HIS A 360 34.13 -7.67 8.95
C HIS A 360 32.96 -6.72 8.66
N VAL A 361 32.45 -6.79 7.43
CA VAL A 361 31.08 -6.39 7.08
C VAL A 361 30.22 -7.63 7.10
N ILE A 362 29.24 -7.68 8.00
CA ILE A 362 28.34 -8.82 8.13
C ILE A 362 27.07 -8.53 7.34
N LEU A 363 26.79 -9.38 6.36
CA LEU A 363 25.57 -9.35 5.57
C LEU A 363 24.67 -10.55 5.91
N PRO A 364 23.34 -10.41 5.74
CA PRO A 364 22.46 -11.57 5.68
C PRO A 364 22.89 -12.52 4.56
N ARG A 365 22.86 -13.83 4.81
CA ARG A 365 23.32 -14.86 3.87
C ARG A 365 22.61 -14.85 2.51
N GLY A 366 21.37 -14.35 2.45
CA GLY A 366 20.60 -14.22 1.20
C GLY A 366 21.17 -13.18 0.25
N CYS A 367 22.04 -12.28 0.72
CA CYS A 367 22.75 -11.29 -0.10
C CYS A 367 23.96 -11.87 -0.85
N ARG A 368 24.25 -13.19 -0.73
CA ARG A 368 25.41 -13.83 -1.38
C ARG A 368 25.41 -13.61 -2.89
N ASP A 369 24.29 -13.90 -3.56
CA ASP A 369 24.18 -13.78 -5.02
C ASP A 369 24.44 -12.33 -5.48
N ASP A 370 23.95 -11.34 -4.71
CA ASP A 370 24.16 -9.93 -5.01
C ASP A 370 25.60 -9.47 -4.73
N LEU A 371 26.24 -10.01 -3.69
CA LEU A 371 27.65 -9.75 -3.42
C LEU A 371 28.53 -10.31 -4.54
N GLU A 372 28.27 -11.55 -4.94
CA GLU A 372 28.99 -12.20 -6.03
C GLU A 372 28.83 -11.42 -7.34
N ALA A 373 27.61 -10.99 -7.67
CA ALA A 373 27.37 -10.15 -8.85
C ALA A 373 28.08 -8.79 -8.76
N LEU A 374 28.05 -8.13 -7.60
CA LEU A 374 28.76 -6.86 -7.35
C LEU A 374 30.27 -7.01 -7.57
N LEU A 375 30.89 -8.03 -6.98
CA LEU A 375 32.33 -8.27 -7.12
C LEU A 375 32.70 -8.72 -8.55
N GLN A 376 31.88 -9.53 -9.22
CA GLN A 376 32.10 -9.91 -10.62
C GLN A 376 32.05 -8.69 -11.56
N SER A 377 31.08 -7.79 -11.37
CA SER A 377 31.01 -6.53 -12.12
C SER A 377 32.22 -5.61 -11.91
N ALA A 378 32.99 -5.88 -10.86
CA ALA A 378 34.19 -5.15 -10.48
C ALA A 378 35.49 -5.87 -10.88
N ASP A 379 35.37 -7.05 -11.51
CA ASP A 379 36.50 -7.96 -11.77
C ASP A 379 37.28 -8.33 -10.49
N ILE A 380 36.54 -8.56 -9.39
CA ILE A 380 37.09 -8.96 -8.09
C ILE A 380 36.65 -10.40 -7.79
N GLU A 381 37.60 -11.27 -7.49
CA GLU A 381 37.32 -12.65 -7.11
C GLU A 381 36.77 -12.75 -5.67
N LEU A 382 35.70 -13.53 -5.46
CA LEU A 382 35.18 -13.83 -4.12
C LEU A 382 35.74 -15.17 -3.63
N VAL A 383 36.65 -15.13 -2.65
CA VAL A 383 37.17 -16.33 -1.96
C VAL A 383 36.25 -16.65 -0.79
N LEU A 384 35.39 -17.66 -0.97
CA LEU A 384 34.35 -18.00 0.00
C LEU A 384 34.74 -19.24 0.84
N HIS A 385 34.88 -19.06 2.15
CA HIS A 385 35.00 -20.13 3.13
C HIS A 385 33.61 -20.54 3.63
N ASP A 386 33.14 -21.73 3.25
CA ASP A 386 31.84 -22.25 3.66
C ASP A 386 31.94 -22.98 5.01
N GLU A 387 31.47 -22.32 6.06
CA GLU A 387 31.43 -22.79 7.45
C GLU A 387 30.00 -23.15 7.90
N ARG A 388 29.07 -23.27 6.95
CA ARG A 388 27.68 -23.65 7.25
C ARG A 388 27.60 -25.07 7.79
N CYS A 389 26.65 -25.28 8.69
CA CYS A 389 26.28 -26.60 9.17
C CYS A 389 25.69 -27.41 8.00
N SER A 390 26.42 -28.45 7.58
CA SER A 390 25.92 -29.42 6.60
C SER A 390 24.85 -30.36 7.19
N GLY A 391 24.71 -30.37 8.53
CA GLY A 391 23.77 -31.22 9.25
C GLY A 391 24.23 -32.66 9.41
N GLU A 392 23.38 -33.45 10.05
CA GLU A 392 23.55 -34.89 10.22
C GLU A 392 22.79 -35.66 9.13
N ARG A 393 23.36 -36.75 8.63
CA ARG A 393 22.73 -37.58 7.58
C ARG A 393 21.40 -38.16 8.07
N LEU A 394 20.37 -38.01 7.25
CA LEU A 394 19.02 -38.46 7.47
C LEU A 394 18.64 -39.50 6.40
N ASP A 395 18.37 -40.72 6.84
CA ASP A 395 17.99 -41.83 5.95
C ASP A 395 16.47 -41.87 5.78
N VAL A 396 15.96 -41.09 4.81
CA VAL A 396 14.53 -40.96 4.53
C VAL A 396 14.31 -40.90 3.02
N ALA A 397 13.23 -41.51 2.55
CA ALA A 397 12.80 -41.47 1.16
C ALA A 397 11.43 -40.80 1.03
N PHE A 398 11.19 -40.15 -0.11
CA PHE A 398 9.89 -39.56 -0.38
C PHE A 398 8.90 -40.62 -0.87
N ALA A 399 7.85 -40.88 -0.09
CA ALA A 399 6.83 -41.90 -0.33
C ALA A 399 5.62 -41.38 -1.14
N GLY A 400 5.85 -40.46 -2.09
CA GLY A 400 4.79 -39.87 -2.92
C GLY A 400 5.22 -39.58 -4.34
N THR A 401 4.30 -39.05 -5.16
CA THR A 401 4.59 -38.58 -6.53
C THR A 401 4.24 -37.10 -6.64
N LEU A 402 5.21 -36.29 -7.11
CA LEU A 402 4.97 -34.87 -7.36
C LEU A 402 4.14 -34.68 -8.65
N ARG A 403 3.24 -33.70 -8.65
CA ARG A 403 2.54 -33.28 -9.87
C ARG A 403 3.53 -32.65 -10.87
N PRO A 404 3.25 -32.66 -12.19
CA PRO A 404 4.17 -32.09 -13.19
C PRO A 404 4.60 -30.66 -12.90
N GLU A 405 3.67 -29.80 -12.49
CA GLU A 405 3.91 -28.42 -12.07
C GLU A 405 4.77 -28.30 -10.80
N GLN A 406 4.63 -29.23 -9.86
CA GLN A 406 5.44 -29.28 -8.65
C GLN A 406 6.87 -29.75 -8.96
N ARG A 407 7.06 -30.61 -9.97
CA ARG A 407 8.37 -31.10 -10.38
C ARG A 407 9.25 -29.96 -10.90
N ALA A 408 8.70 -29.09 -11.74
CA ALA A 408 9.42 -27.91 -12.23
C ALA A 408 9.85 -26.99 -11.08
N ALA A 409 8.93 -26.70 -10.15
CA ALA A 409 9.23 -25.92 -8.96
C ALA A 409 10.29 -26.60 -8.07
N ALA A 410 10.16 -27.90 -7.85
CA ALA A 410 11.06 -28.68 -7.01
C ALA A 410 12.48 -28.72 -7.57
N GLN A 411 12.65 -28.88 -8.88
CA GLN A 411 13.95 -28.83 -9.57
C GLN A 411 14.58 -27.43 -9.47
N ALA A 412 13.79 -26.38 -9.70
CA ALA A 412 14.27 -25.01 -9.55
C ALA A 412 14.73 -24.72 -8.11
N MET A 413 13.99 -25.17 -7.09
CA MET A 413 14.41 -25.02 -5.69
C MET A 413 15.65 -25.86 -5.35
N LEU A 414 15.74 -27.10 -5.87
CA LEU A 414 16.85 -28.01 -5.56
C LEU A 414 18.20 -27.53 -6.12
N ALA A 415 18.19 -26.75 -7.20
CA ALA A 415 19.40 -26.18 -7.80
C ALA A 415 20.11 -25.16 -6.88
N HIS A 416 19.44 -24.67 -5.84
CA HIS A 416 19.99 -23.65 -4.94
C HIS A 416 19.98 -24.11 -3.49
N ASP A 417 20.98 -23.67 -2.71
CA ASP A 417 21.04 -23.94 -1.28
C ASP A 417 19.98 -23.14 -0.50
N THR A 418 19.69 -21.92 -0.95
CA THR A 418 18.72 -21.02 -0.32
C THR A 418 17.72 -20.47 -1.34
N GLY A 419 16.50 -20.22 -0.90
CA GLY A 419 15.50 -19.55 -1.72
C GLY A 419 14.09 -19.55 -1.17
N VAL A 420 13.25 -18.71 -1.77
CA VAL A 420 11.82 -18.62 -1.50
C VAL A 420 11.00 -19.25 -2.63
N LEU A 421 10.09 -20.16 -2.27
CA LEU A 421 9.01 -20.63 -3.13
C LEU A 421 7.75 -19.78 -2.89
N ALA A 422 7.42 -18.95 -3.88
CA ALA A 422 6.21 -18.12 -3.88
C ALA A 422 5.08 -18.85 -4.60
N ALA A 423 4.24 -19.60 -3.87
CA ALA A 423 3.18 -20.41 -4.45
C ALA A 423 1.89 -20.37 -3.63
N THR A 424 0.75 -20.33 -4.33
CA THR A 424 -0.58 -20.22 -3.71
C THR A 424 -0.88 -21.33 -2.69
N THR A 425 -1.90 -21.09 -1.86
CA THR A 425 -2.52 -22.15 -1.07
C THR A 425 -3.08 -23.23 -2.01
N ALA A 426 -3.00 -24.51 -1.63
CA ALA A 426 -3.29 -25.70 -2.46
C ALA A 426 -2.27 -26.10 -3.55
N PHE A 427 -1.20 -25.32 -3.81
CA PHE A 427 -0.07 -25.80 -4.64
C PHE A 427 0.63 -27.04 -4.05
N GLY A 428 0.50 -27.27 -2.74
CA GLY A 428 1.16 -28.39 -2.05
C GLY A 428 2.58 -28.06 -1.60
N LYS A 429 2.81 -26.83 -1.10
CA LYS A 429 4.10 -26.36 -0.58
C LYS A 429 4.74 -27.34 0.41
N THR A 430 3.96 -27.86 1.36
CA THR A 430 4.41 -28.85 2.35
C THR A 430 4.87 -30.16 1.71
N VAL A 431 4.22 -30.61 0.64
CA VAL A 431 4.58 -31.85 -0.07
C VAL A 431 5.90 -31.65 -0.83
N LEU A 432 6.05 -30.52 -1.52
CA LEU A 432 7.30 -30.15 -2.19
C LEU A 432 8.44 -29.99 -1.18
N ALA A 433 8.19 -29.40 -0.03
CA ALA A 433 9.18 -29.27 1.04
C ALA A 433 9.58 -30.64 1.62
N ALA A 434 8.63 -31.55 1.84
CA ALA A 434 8.95 -32.92 2.24
C ALA A 434 9.82 -33.63 1.19
N TRP A 435 9.53 -33.44 -0.10
CA TRP A 435 10.39 -33.94 -1.17
C TRP A 435 11.79 -33.35 -1.11
N LEU A 436 11.94 -32.02 -0.92
CA LEU A 436 13.26 -31.38 -0.76
C LEU A 436 14.02 -31.89 0.46
N ILE A 437 13.33 -32.12 1.59
CA ILE A 437 13.93 -32.71 2.80
C ILE A 437 14.52 -34.09 2.48
N ALA A 438 13.76 -34.93 1.77
CA ALA A 438 14.25 -36.25 1.35
C ALA A 438 15.43 -36.17 0.37
N GLN A 439 15.40 -35.25 -0.59
CA GLN A 439 16.52 -35.07 -1.55
C GLN A 439 17.78 -34.54 -0.88
N ARG A 440 17.65 -33.63 0.10
CA ARG A 440 18.80 -33.09 0.83
C ARG A 440 19.34 -34.10 1.85
N GLY A 441 18.49 -34.96 2.41
CA GLY A 441 18.92 -36.10 3.24
C GLY A 441 19.68 -35.70 4.50
N VAL A 442 19.36 -34.54 5.10
CA VAL A 442 20.00 -34.03 6.31
C VAL A 442 18.97 -33.63 7.37
N ASN A 443 19.41 -33.56 8.62
CA ASN A 443 18.55 -33.15 9.72
C ASN A 443 17.92 -31.77 9.47
N THR A 444 16.61 -31.69 9.73
CA THR A 444 15.77 -30.57 9.30
C THR A 444 14.96 -29.99 10.46
N LEU A 445 14.94 -28.66 10.54
CA LEU A 445 14.03 -27.90 11.38
C LEU A 445 12.97 -27.19 10.53
N VAL A 446 11.70 -27.45 10.80
CA VAL A 446 10.58 -26.74 10.20
C VAL A 446 10.05 -25.69 11.18
N LEU A 447 10.10 -24.42 10.78
CA LEU A 447 9.60 -23.28 11.53
C LEU A 447 8.19 -22.90 11.06
N VAL A 448 7.27 -22.81 12.01
CA VAL A 448 5.86 -22.48 11.77
C VAL A 448 5.36 -21.41 12.75
N ASN A 449 4.37 -20.62 12.34
CA ASN A 449 3.85 -19.51 13.16
C ASN A 449 2.79 -19.94 14.18
N ARG A 450 2.14 -21.09 13.95
CA ARG A 450 1.00 -21.56 14.76
C ARG A 450 1.01 -23.06 14.97
N ARG A 451 0.41 -23.45 16.09
CA ARG A 451 0.32 -24.85 16.52
C ARG A 451 -0.45 -25.73 15.54
N GLN A 452 -1.52 -25.22 14.94
CA GLN A 452 -2.30 -25.98 13.96
C GLN A 452 -1.44 -26.34 12.74
N LEU A 453 -0.56 -25.43 12.30
CA LEU A 453 0.40 -25.71 11.23
C LEU A 453 1.44 -26.74 11.67
N GLN A 454 1.93 -26.67 12.92
CA GLN A 454 2.84 -27.68 13.46
C GLN A 454 2.23 -29.09 13.37
N GLU A 455 0.98 -29.26 13.81
CA GLU A 455 0.30 -30.56 13.77
C GLU A 455 0.11 -31.05 12.31
N GLN A 456 -0.24 -30.15 11.38
CA GLN A 456 -0.33 -30.46 9.95
C GLN A 456 1.01 -30.88 9.35
N TRP A 457 2.10 -30.17 9.67
CA TRP A 457 3.44 -30.50 9.20
C TRP A 457 3.89 -31.87 9.69
N VAL A 458 3.66 -32.19 10.96
CA VAL A 458 4.02 -33.50 11.50
C VAL A 458 3.26 -34.63 10.80
N ALA A 459 1.95 -34.47 10.58
CA ALA A 459 1.15 -35.45 9.84
C ALA A 459 1.66 -35.62 8.40
N ARG A 460 1.95 -34.52 7.69
CA ARG A 460 2.43 -34.55 6.30
C ARG A 460 3.83 -35.16 6.19
N LEU A 461 4.75 -34.80 7.07
CA LEU A 461 6.09 -35.40 7.11
C LEU A 461 6.00 -36.90 7.41
N SER A 462 5.13 -37.31 8.33
CA SER A 462 4.89 -38.73 8.62
C SER A 462 4.43 -39.49 7.39
N THR A 463 3.40 -38.98 6.68
CA THR A 463 2.87 -39.60 5.47
C THR A 463 3.89 -39.64 4.32
N PHE A 464 4.55 -38.52 4.02
CA PHE A 464 5.37 -38.40 2.81
C PHE A 464 6.82 -38.84 3.00
N LEU A 465 7.31 -39.00 4.23
CA LEU A 465 8.65 -39.52 4.51
C LEU A 465 8.63 -40.93 5.12
N GLY A 466 7.45 -41.50 5.41
CA GLY A 466 7.31 -42.82 6.01
C GLY A 466 7.81 -42.92 7.45
N ILE A 467 7.87 -41.80 8.17
CA ILE A 467 8.42 -41.72 9.53
C ILE A 467 7.28 -41.69 10.56
N PRO A 468 7.29 -42.55 11.59
CA PRO A 468 6.27 -42.48 12.64
C PRO A 468 6.23 -41.09 13.31
N GLU A 469 5.03 -40.55 13.53
CA GLU A 469 4.84 -39.23 14.17
C GLU A 469 5.57 -39.02 15.51
N LYS A 470 5.81 -40.11 16.25
CA LYS A 470 6.54 -40.13 17.52
C LYS A 470 8.04 -39.85 17.37
N MET A 471 8.59 -40.06 16.18
CA MET A 471 10.00 -39.81 15.85
C MET A 471 10.22 -38.41 15.29
N ILE A 472 9.15 -37.64 15.04
CA ILE A 472 9.23 -36.24 14.61
C ILE A 472 9.14 -35.37 15.87
N GLY A 473 10.21 -34.64 16.17
CA GLY A 473 10.24 -33.83 17.37
C GLY A 473 9.42 -32.54 17.23
N ARG A 474 9.04 -32.00 18.39
CA ARG A 474 8.09 -30.90 18.47
C ARG A 474 8.52 -29.92 19.54
N TRP A 475 8.57 -28.63 19.21
CA TRP A 475 8.72 -27.57 20.19
C TRP A 475 7.63 -26.51 20.02
N GLY A 476 6.75 -26.40 21.01
CA GLY A 476 5.69 -25.40 21.03
C GLY A 476 4.50 -25.83 21.86
N GLY A 477 3.69 -24.86 22.30
CA GLY A 477 2.44 -25.13 23.01
C GLY A 477 2.61 -25.96 24.29
N GLY A 478 3.69 -25.72 25.03
CA GLY A 478 4.02 -26.37 26.31
C GLY A 478 4.79 -27.69 26.20
N ARG A 479 5.14 -28.15 24.98
CA ARG A 479 5.93 -29.37 24.76
C ARG A 479 7.29 -29.02 24.15
N LYS A 480 8.35 -29.64 24.65
CA LYS A 480 9.70 -29.58 24.08
C LYS A 480 10.27 -31.00 24.00
N THR A 481 10.16 -31.60 22.81
CA THR A 481 10.66 -32.94 22.51
C THR A 481 11.37 -32.91 21.16
N LEU A 482 12.34 -32.01 21.00
CA LEU A 482 13.19 -31.98 19.81
C LEU A 482 14.05 -33.24 19.76
N THR A 483 14.24 -33.79 18.56
CA THR A 483 15.04 -35.00 18.33
C THR A 483 16.41 -34.69 17.74
N GLY A 484 16.58 -33.50 17.14
CA GLY A 484 17.75 -33.14 16.35
C GLY A 484 17.77 -33.76 14.95
N ARG A 485 16.75 -34.54 14.56
CA ARG A 485 16.65 -35.21 13.24
C ARG A 485 15.64 -34.52 12.33
N ILE A 486 14.35 -34.67 12.57
CA ILE A 486 13.30 -33.90 11.89
C ILE A 486 12.40 -33.33 12.96
N ASP A 487 12.42 -32.01 13.08
CA ASP A 487 11.70 -31.32 14.13
C ASP A 487 10.84 -30.21 13.58
N VAL A 488 9.70 -29.96 14.22
CA VAL A 488 8.78 -28.87 13.88
C VAL A 488 8.62 -27.96 15.09
N ALA A 489 8.95 -26.67 14.94
CA ALA A 489 8.98 -25.70 16.04
C ALA A 489 8.15 -24.44 15.76
N LEU A 490 7.52 -23.91 16.82
CA LEU A 490 6.90 -22.59 16.78
C LEU A 490 7.96 -21.50 16.91
N PHE A 491 7.90 -20.48 16.05
CA PHE A 491 8.80 -19.31 16.14
C PHE A 491 8.87 -18.72 17.55
N GLN A 492 7.71 -18.49 18.17
CA GLN A 492 7.60 -17.86 19.49
C GLN A 492 8.25 -18.68 20.61
N SER A 493 8.44 -20.00 20.39
CA SER A 493 9.09 -20.87 21.38
C SER A 493 10.61 -20.87 21.26
N LEU A 494 11.15 -20.35 20.15
CA LEU A 494 12.59 -20.26 19.89
C LEU A 494 13.16 -18.87 20.21
N VAL A 495 12.31 -17.86 20.38
CA VAL A 495 12.71 -16.50 20.80
C VAL A 495 12.95 -16.49 22.31
N ASN A 496 14.09 -15.94 22.74
CA ASN A 496 14.47 -15.74 24.15
C ASN A 496 15.01 -14.31 24.36
N ALA A 497 15.42 -13.97 25.59
CA ALA A 497 15.98 -12.66 25.93
C ALA A 497 17.23 -12.32 25.08
N ASP A 498 18.02 -13.35 24.74
CA ASP A 498 19.23 -13.23 23.91
C ASP A 498 18.94 -13.27 22.40
N GLY A 499 17.67 -13.24 22.00
CA GLY A 499 17.20 -13.17 20.62
C GLY A 499 16.71 -14.50 20.03
N ALA A 500 17.52 -15.56 20.06
CA ALA A 500 17.11 -16.90 19.59
C ALA A 500 17.82 -18.04 20.32
N ASN A 501 17.18 -19.20 20.39
CA ASN A 501 17.77 -20.41 20.99
C ASN A 501 18.83 -21.07 20.09
N ASP A 502 20.00 -21.37 20.65
CA ASP A 502 21.15 -21.93 19.93
C ASP A 502 20.91 -23.31 19.32
N CYS A 503 19.86 -24.04 19.72
CA CYS A 503 19.53 -25.33 19.10
C CYS A 503 19.31 -25.23 17.57
N VAL A 504 18.92 -24.05 17.07
CA VAL A 504 18.65 -23.80 15.65
C VAL A 504 19.92 -23.95 14.80
N ALA A 505 21.09 -23.73 15.39
CA ALA A 505 22.39 -23.84 14.72
C ALA A 505 22.77 -25.28 14.31
N ARG A 506 22.10 -26.31 14.87
CA ARG A 506 22.49 -27.72 14.71
C ARG A 506 21.90 -28.42 13.48
N TYR A 507 20.98 -27.77 12.77
CA TYR A 507 20.29 -28.37 11.62
C TYR A 507 20.98 -28.01 10.32
N GLY A 508 21.11 -28.99 9.41
CA GLY A 508 21.62 -28.76 8.06
C GLY A 508 20.60 -28.14 7.11
N HIS A 509 19.32 -28.25 7.43
CA HIS A 509 18.22 -27.70 6.64
C HIS A 509 17.19 -26.99 7.53
N VAL A 510 16.83 -25.75 7.19
CA VAL A 510 15.74 -25.00 7.83
C VAL A 510 14.66 -24.69 6.81
N VAL A 511 13.43 -25.10 7.11
CA VAL A 511 12.24 -24.77 6.32
C VAL A 511 11.42 -23.75 7.08
N VAL A 512 11.13 -22.62 6.46
CA VAL A 512 10.32 -21.54 7.03
C VAL A 512 8.96 -21.51 6.35
N ASP A 513 7.93 -22.02 7.03
CA ASP A 513 6.56 -21.92 6.53
C ASP A 513 5.96 -20.55 6.84
N GLU A 514 5.18 -20.03 5.88
CA GLU A 514 4.70 -18.65 5.88
C GLU A 514 5.82 -17.63 6.15
N CYS A 515 6.89 -17.73 5.35
CA CYS A 515 8.11 -16.95 5.51
C CYS A 515 7.92 -15.43 5.42
N HIS A 516 6.75 -14.95 4.98
CA HIS A 516 6.39 -13.54 5.12
C HIS A 516 6.40 -13.03 6.56
N ALA A 517 6.35 -13.90 7.56
CA ALA A 517 6.45 -13.54 8.97
C ALA A 517 7.87 -13.18 9.43
N VAL A 518 8.91 -13.56 8.66
CA VAL A 518 10.33 -13.37 9.03
C VAL A 518 10.70 -11.90 9.21
N SER A 519 10.05 -10.96 8.52
CA SER A 519 10.32 -9.52 8.67
C SER A 519 10.04 -8.94 10.07
N ALA A 520 9.47 -9.71 10.99
CA ALA A 520 9.36 -9.32 12.39
C ALA A 520 10.69 -9.60 13.11
N VAL A 521 11.20 -8.62 13.88
CA VAL A 521 12.52 -8.66 14.53
C VAL A 521 12.80 -9.97 15.29
N GLY A 522 11.86 -10.45 16.09
CA GLY A 522 12.03 -11.70 16.84
C GLY A 522 11.99 -12.96 15.98
N PHE A 523 11.37 -12.93 14.79
CA PHE A 523 11.36 -14.10 13.90
C PHE A 523 12.59 -14.08 13.00
N GLU A 524 13.01 -12.88 12.58
CA GLU A 524 14.30 -12.66 11.92
C GLU A 524 15.44 -13.19 12.79
N SER A 525 15.48 -12.91 14.10
CA SER A 525 16.57 -13.36 14.98
C SER A 525 16.73 -14.88 14.97
N VAL A 526 15.64 -15.65 14.90
CA VAL A 526 15.65 -17.11 14.84
C VAL A 526 16.26 -17.59 13.53
N VAL A 527 15.81 -17.05 12.40
CA VAL A 527 16.29 -17.45 11.07
C VAL A 527 17.73 -16.98 10.86
N ARG A 528 18.09 -15.81 11.41
CA ARG A 528 19.43 -15.23 11.36
C ARG A 528 20.46 -16.05 12.15
N ARG A 529 20.05 -16.77 13.21
CA ARG A 529 20.90 -17.67 14.03
C ARG A 529 21.12 -19.05 13.40
N ALA A 530 20.42 -19.37 12.31
CA ALA A 530 20.53 -20.68 11.67
C ALA A 530 21.82 -20.78 10.85
N HIS A 531 22.71 -21.71 11.23
CA HIS A 531 23.90 -22.07 10.45
C HIS A 531 23.61 -23.04 9.30
N ALA A 532 22.34 -23.38 9.06
CA ALA A 532 21.96 -24.40 8.10
C ALA A 532 22.48 -24.08 6.68
N ARG A 533 23.10 -25.08 6.05
CA ARG A 533 23.47 -24.98 4.62
C ARG A 533 22.26 -24.70 3.76
N TYR A 534 21.14 -25.36 4.04
CA TYR A 534 19.92 -25.24 3.26
C TYR A 534 18.87 -24.41 4.00
N VAL A 535 18.32 -23.37 3.33
CA VAL A 535 17.24 -22.54 3.90
C VAL A 535 16.13 -22.34 2.87
N LEU A 536 14.93 -22.84 3.19
CA LEU A 536 13.77 -22.81 2.30
C LEU A 536 12.67 -21.92 2.88
N GLY A 537 12.35 -20.82 2.21
CA GLY A 537 11.18 -20.01 2.53
C GLY A 537 9.95 -20.45 1.74
N LEU A 538 8.81 -20.64 2.41
CA LEU A 538 7.54 -21.00 1.78
C LEU A 538 6.51 -19.91 2.04
N SER A 539 5.93 -19.29 1.01
CA SER A 539 4.77 -18.43 1.20
C SER A 539 3.90 -18.30 -0.05
N ALA A 540 2.62 -17.97 0.15
CA ALA A 540 1.73 -17.59 -0.96
C ALA A 540 2.01 -16.17 -1.47
N THR A 541 2.34 -15.26 -0.56
CA THR A 541 2.57 -13.85 -0.86
C THR A 541 3.80 -13.40 -0.07
N PRO A 542 5.02 -13.51 -0.62
CA PRO A 542 6.22 -13.07 0.08
C PRO A 542 6.26 -11.54 0.27
N PHE A 543 5.32 -10.79 -0.32
CA PHE A 543 5.24 -9.34 -0.18
C PHE A 543 4.36 -8.92 0.99
N ARG A 544 4.83 -7.92 1.74
CA ARG A 544 4.16 -7.40 2.94
C ARG A 544 3.62 -5.99 2.73
N LYS A 545 2.53 -5.68 3.43
CA LYS A 545 1.90 -4.35 3.42
C LYS A 545 2.78 -3.24 3.98
N ASP A 546 3.66 -3.55 4.93
CA ASP A 546 4.62 -2.61 5.51
C ASP A 546 5.86 -2.40 4.64
N GLY A 547 6.03 -3.20 3.58
CA GLY A 547 7.17 -3.12 2.68
C GLY A 547 8.47 -3.70 3.24
N HIS A 548 8.43 -4.40 4.37
CA HIS A 548 9.63 -5.00 5.00
C HIS A 548 9.96 -6.40 4.43
N HIS A 549 9.33 -6.79 3.33
CA HIS A 549 9.57 -8.08 2.69
C HIS A 549 11.00 -8.32 2.17
N PRO A 550 11.85 -7.30 1.87
CA PRO A 550 13.24 -7.56 1.51
C PRO A 550 14.00 -8.37 2.58
N ILE A 551 13.66 -8.21 3.86
CA ILE A 551 14.23 -8.99 4.98
C ILE A 551 14.01 -10.50 4.76
N ILE A 552 12.89 -10.92 4.17
CA ILE A 552 12.61 -12.33 3.88
C ILE A 552 13.66 -12.86 2.90
N PHE A 553 13.97 -12.10 1.86
CA PHE A 553 14.92 -12.50 0.82
C PHE A 553 16.36 -12.46 1.33
N MET A 554 16.69 -11.46 2.15
CA MET A 554 17.97 -11.36 2.85
C MET A 554 18.24 -12.56 3.76
N GLN A 555 17.20 -13.15 4.37
CA GLN A 555 17.36 -14.27 5.31
C GLN A 555 17.14 -15.66 4.67
N CYS A 556 16.19 -15.79 3.75
CA CYS A 556 15.81 -17.07 3.13
C CYS A 556 16.41 -17.26 1.73
N GLY A 557 17.00 -16.23 1.12
CA GLY A 557 17.41 -16.20 -0.29
C GLY A 557 16.32 -15.61 -1.21
N PRO A 558 16.66 -15.31 -2.48
CA PRO A 558 15.72 -14.72 -3.44
C PRO A 558 14.59 -15.67 -3.82
N ILE A 559 13.57 -15.16 -4.51
CA ILE A 559 12.49 -16.00 -5.04
C ILE A 559 13.04 -16.86 -6.18
N ARG A 560 13.23 -18.16 -5.93
CA ARG A 560 13.73 -19.10 -6.96
C ARG A 560 12.63 -19.62 -7.87
N TYR A 561 11.38 -19.63 -7.39
CA TYR A 561 10.23 -20.02 -8.19
C TYR A 561 8.95 -19.32 -7.74
N ARG A 562 8.18 -18.78 -8.70
CA ARG A 562 6.89 -18.13 -8.46
C ARG A 562 5.80 -18.80 -9.28
N VAL A 563 4.70 -19.18 -8.63
CA VAL A 563 3.50 -19.72 -9.29
C VAL A 563 2.47 -18.60 -9.45
N SER A 564 2.05 -18.34 -10.68
CA SER A 564 0.96 -17.39 -10.94
C SER A 564 -0.38 -17.99 -10.48
N ALA A 565 -1.02 -17.32 -9.51
CA ALA A 565 -2.32 -17.71 -9.00
C ALA A 565 -3.38 -17.80 -10.12
N LYS A 566 -3.36 -16.85 -11.06
CA LYS A 566 -4.28 -16.80 -12.21
C LYS A 566 -4.09 -17.99 -13.16
N GLN A 567 -2.85 -18.33 -13.50
CA GLN A 567 -2.58 -19.50 -14.36
C GLN A 567 -2.96 -20.81 -13.67
N GLN A 568 -2.77 -20.88 -12.35
CA GLN A 568 -3.14 -22.05 -11.58
C GLN A 568 -4.66 -22.18 -11.46
N ALA A 569 -5.39 -21.09 -11.21
CA ALA A 569 -6.84 -21.07 -11.21
C ALA A 569 -7.42 -21.53 -12.56
N ALA A 570 -6.86 -21.05 -13.68
CA ALA A 570 -7.28 -21.45 -15.02
C ALA A 570 -7.07 -22.95 -15.33
N ARG A 571 -6.18 -23.64 -14.59
CA ARG A 571 -5.93 -25.08 -14.73
C ARG A 571 -6.75 -25.94 -13.76
N GLN A 572 -7.45 -25.34 -12.81
CA GLN A 572 -8.30 -26.09 -11.89
C GLN A 572 -9.59 -26.55 -12.58
N PRO A 573 -10.15 -27.70 -12.18
CA PRO A 573 -11.33 -28.28 -12.84
C PRO A 573 -12.65 -27.59 -12.44
N PHE A 574 -12.62 -26.47 -11.72
CA PHE A 574 -13.80 -25.77 -11.22
C PHE A 574 -13.71 -24.26 -11.44
N VAL A 575 -14.88 -23.62 -11.58
CA VAL A 575 -15.02 -22.20 -11.88
C VAL A 575 -14.89 -21.35 -10.61
N HIS A 576 -14.14 -20.24 -10.67
CA HIS A 576 -13.97 -19.30 -9.56
C HIS A 576 -14.85 -18.05 -9.74
N LEU A 577 -15.88 -17.90 -8.90
CA LEU A 577 -16.85 -16.81 -8.99
C LEU A 577 -16.87 -15.96 -7.71
N VAL A 578 -16.87 -14.63 -7.87
CA VAL A 578 -17.23 -13.70 -6.79
C VAL A 578 -18.61 -13.14 -7.07
N LYS A 579 -19.56 -13.39 -6.19
CA LYS A 579 -20.89 -12.78 -6.18
C LYS A 579 -20.86 -11.55 -5.29
N VAL A 580 -20.91 -10.37 -5.89
CA VAL A 580 -20.96 -9.11 -5.14
C VAL A 580 -22.36 -8.88 -4.62
N ARG A 581 -22.48 -8.47 -3.35
CA ARG A 581 -23.74 -8.21 -2.66
C ARG A 581 -23.76 -6.78 -2.12
N PRO A 582 -24.24 -5.80 -2.89
CA PRO A 582 -24.44 -4.46 -2.38
C PRO A 582 -25.34 -4.47 -1.15
N THR A 583 -24.99 -3.64 -0.16
CA THR A 583 -25.78 -3.43 1.06
C THR A 583 -26.28 -2.00 1.09
N ALA A 584 -27.43 -1.78 1.73
CA ALA A 584 -27.96 -0.44 1.98
C ALA A 584 -27.32 0.20 3.24
N PHE A 585 -26.19 -0.32 3.74
CA PHE A 585 -25.58 0.16 4.98
C PHE A 585 -25.22 1.64 4.88
N GLN A 586 -25.71 2.43 5.84
CA GLN A 586 -25.32 3.81 6.04
C GLN A 586 -24.88 3.97 7.51
N PRO A 587 -23.71 4.59 7.75
CA PRO A 587 -23.21 4.80 9.09
C PRO A 587 -23.97 5.93 9.79
N SER A 588 -23.92 5.95 11.13
CA SER A 588 -24.44 7.06 11.92
C SER A 588 -23.72 8.39 11.60
N LEU A 589 -24.35 9.52 11.95
CA LEU A 589 -23.74 10.84 11.84
C LEU A 589 -22.46 10.93 12.70
N GLU A 590 -22.51 10.42 13.94
CA GLU A 590 -21.35 10.36 14.84
C GLU A 590 -20.17 9.63 14.20
N ALA A 591 -20.41 8.45 13.62
CA ALA A 591 -19.36 7.71 12.94
C ALA A 591 -18.87 8.40 11.67
N SER A 592 -19.73 9.13 10.96
CA SER A 592 -19.37 9.84 9.73
C SER A 592 -18.50 11.08 9.98
N GLU A 593 -18.75 11.80 11.06
CA GLU A 593 -18.07 13.05 11.42
C GLU A 593 -16.74 12.82 12.18
N GLU A 594 -16.48 11.60 12.67
CA GLU A 594 -15.24 11.26 13.42
C GLU A 594 -13.97 11.59 12.60
N ALA A 595 -13.17 12.56 13.05
CA ALA A 595 -12.01 13.06 12.32
C ALA A 595 -10.87 12.02 12.17
N ALA A 596 -10.70 11.11 13.13
CA ALA A 596 -9.61 10.13 13.11
C ALA A 596 -9.97 8.89 12.25
N PRO A 597 -9.27 8.63 11.12
CA PRO A 597 -9.64 7.55 10.20
C PRO A 597 -9.69 6.14 10.82
N ARG A 598 -8.80 5.86 11.79
CA ARG A 598 -8.79 4.56 12.50
C ARG A 598 -10.01 4.40 13.40
N ARG A 599 -10.40 5.46 14.12
CA ARG A 599 -11.57 5.44 15.02
C ARG A 599 -12.86 5.38 14.22
N ARG A 600 -12.95 6.15 13.15
CA ARG A 600 -14.02 6.09 12.14
C ARG A 600 -14.23 4.66 11.62
N PHE A 601 -13.15 3.99 11.22
CA PHE A 601 -13.22 2.59 10.77
C PHE A 601 -13.75 1.63 11.85
N LEU A 602 -13.29 1.77 13.10
CA LEU A 602 -13.78 0.95 14.21
C LEU A 602 -15.28 1.15 14.48
N LEU A 603 -15.77 2.39 14.41
CA LEU A 603 -17.20 2.71 14.54
C LEU A 603 -18.02 2.05 13.43
N TYR A 604 -17.58 2.17 12.17
CA TYR A 604 -18.24 1.49 11.05
C TYR A 604 -18.30 -0.03 11.25
N MET A 605 -17.22 -0.65 11.75
CA MET A 605 -17.23 -2.09 12.01
C MET A 605 -18.22 -2.47 13.12
N ASN A 606 -18.33 -1.66 14.18
CA ASN A 606 -19.29 -1.89 15.26
C ASN A 606 -20.73 -1.79 14.75
N GLU A 607 -21.04 -0.78 13.94
CA GLU A 607 -22.37 -0.57 13.38
C GLU A 607 -22.74 -1.67 12.36
N ILE A 608 -21.80 -2.10 11.52
CA ILE A 608 -22.01 -3.22 10.59
C ILE A 608 -22.39 -4.50 11.35
N CYS A 609 -21.76 -4.79 12.49
CA CYS A 609 -22.05 -6.00 13.28
C CYS A 609 -23.50 -6.11 13.73
N VAL A 610 -24.15 -4.97 14.02
CA VAL A 610 -25.49 -4.92 14.60
C VAL A 610 -26.55 -4.48 13.59
N ASN A 611 -26.18 -4.26 12.32
CA ASN A 611 -27.13 -3.86 11.29
C ASN A 611 -28.08 -5.01 10.93
N ALA A 612 -29.32 -4.92 11.39
CA ALA A 612 -30.31 -5.99 11.26
C ALA A 612 -30.62 -6.33 9.78
N ALA A 613 -30.80 -5.34 8.91
CA ALA A 613 -31.13 -5.55 7.50
C ALA A 613 -29.99 -6.26 6.75
N ARG A 614 -28.74 -5.84 6.97
CA ARG A 614 -27.55 -6.47 6.39
C ARG A 614 -27.38 -7.90 6.87
N ASN A 615 -27.53 -8.14 8.18
CA ASN A 615 -27.39 -9.46 8.77
C ASN A 615 -28.51 -10.41 8.33
N ALA A 616 -29.74 -9.92 8.19
CA ALA A 616 -30.85 -10.71 7.63
C ALA A 616 -30.53 -11.20 6.21
N LYS A 617 -30.12 -10.28 5.30
CA LYS A 617 -29.69 -10.62 3.94
C LYS A 617 -28.56 -11.65 3.94
N LEU A 618 -27.59 -11.48 4.83
CA LEU A 618 -26.46 -12.40 4.95
C LEU A 618 -26.91 -13.80 5.40
N CYS A 619 -27.79 -13.88 6.39
CA CYS A 619 -28.35 -15.15 6.86
C CYS A 619 -29.21 -15.85 5.80
N ASP A 620 -30.03 -15.10 5.05
CA ASP A 620 -30.88 -15.64 3.99
C ASP A 620 -30.03 -16.24 2.86
N GLU A 621 -28.94 -15.58 2.46
CA GLU A 621 -28.03 -16.11 1.44
C GLU A 621 -27.22 -17.32 1.90
N ILE A 622 -26.83 -17.38 3.19
CA ILE A 622 -26.18 -18.57 3.76
C ILE A 622 -27.15 -19.75 3.74
N ALA A 623 -28.41 -19.54 4.15
CA ALA A 623 -29.44 -20.56 4.12
C ALA A 623 -29.68 -21.05 2.68
N ALA A 624 -29.76 -20.14 1.71
CA ALA A 624 -29.90 -20.49 0.30
C ALA A 624 -28.72 -21.34 -0.22
N ALA A 625 -27.47 -21.02 0.18
CA ALA A 625 -26.31 -21.82 -0.19
C ALA A 625 -26.35 -23.23 0.41
N LEU A 626 -26.74 -23.36 1.69
CA LEU A 626 -26.91 -24.67 2.34
C LEU A 626 -28.00 -25.50 1.67
N ASN A 627 -29.14 -24.88 1.33
CA ASN A 627 -30.24 -25.54 0.62
C ASN A 627 -29.84 -25.98 -0.79
N ALA A 628 -28.90 -25.28 -1.43
CA ALA A 628 -28.30 -25.67 -2.70
C ALA A 628 -27.21 -26.75 -2.56
N GLY A 629 -27.05 -27.37 -1.37
CA GLY A 629 -26.09 -28.44 -1.11
C GLY A 629 -24.64 -27.99 -1.03
N ARG A 630 -24.37 -26.68 -0.91
CA ARG A 630 -23.02 -26.12 -0.81
C ARG A 630 -22.42 -26.35 0.59
N SER A 631 -21.10 -26.24 0.69
CA SER A 631 -20.34 -26.31 1.95
C SER A 631 -19.75 -24.95 2.32
N PRO A 632 -20.53 -24.06 2.97
CA PRO A 632 -20.12 -22.70 3.24
C PRO A 632 -19.27 -22.50 4.48
N VAL A 633 -18.37 -21.50 4.39
CA VAL A 633 -17.70 -20.87 5.52
C VAL A 633 -18.00 -19.38 5.56
N VAL A 634 -18.30 -18.84 6.74
CA VAL A 634 -18.60 -17.44 6.99
C VAL A 634 -17.48 -16.81 7.79
N LEU A 635 -16.93 -15.71 7.28
CA LEU A 635 -15.84 -14.97 7.89
C LEU A 635 -16.28 -13.63 8.43
N SER A 636 -16.03 -13.42 9.73
CA SER A 636 -16.14 -12.13 10.41
C SER A 636 -14.84 -11.81 11.14
N GLU A 637 -14.46 -10.56 11.28
CA GLU A 637 -13.30 -10.18 12.11
C GLU A 637 -13.68 -10.02 13.60
N ARG A 638 -14.96 -10.20 13.95
CA ARG A 638 -15.50 -9.98 15.31
C ARG A 638 -16.30 -11.17 15.83
N VAL A 639 -16.00 -11.58 17.06
CA VAL A 639 -16.67 -12.69 17.76
C VAL A 639 -18.15 -12.36 18.00
N ASP A 640 -18.46 -11.15 18.46
CA ASP A 640 -19.84 -10.72 18.73
C ASP A 640 -20.73 -10.84 17.49
N HIS A 641 -20.19 -10.54 16.31
CA HIS A 641 -20.92 -10.66 15.05
C HIS A 641 -21.22 -12.13 14.70
N LEU A 642 -20.28 -13.06 14.97
CA LEU A 642 -20.54 -14.48 14.76
C LEU A 642 -21.71 -14.97 15.63
N ALA A 643 -21.82 -14.48 16.86
CA ALA A 643 -22.96 -14.80 17.74
C ALA A 643 -24.29 -14.25 17.19
N VAL A 644 -24.28 -13.03 16.64
CA VAL A 644 -25.46 -12.44 15.97
C VAL A 644 -25.87 -13.28 14.76
N LEU A 645 -24.91 -13.70 13.93
CA LEU A 645 -25.18 -14.52 12.75
C LEU A 645 -25.67 -15.93 13.13
N GLU A 646 -25.04 -16.57 14.11
CA GLU A 646 -25.48 -17.87 14.63
C GLU A 646 -26.92 -17.81 15.12
N ALA A 647 -27.28 -16.79 15.92
CA ALA A 647 -28.64 -16.60 16.39
C ALA A 647 -29.62 -16.36 15.23
N GLY A 648 -29.24 -15.56 14.24
CA GLY A 648 -30.05 -15.27 13.05
C GLY A 648 -30.25 -16.48 12.13
N LEU A 649 -29.40 -17.50 12.21
CA LEU A 649 -29.44 -18.70 11.35
C LEU A 649 -30.25 -19.86 11.95
N LYS A 650 -30.46 -19.91 13.27
CA LYS A 650 -31.12 -21.04 13.98
C LYS A 650 -32.48 -21.46 13.41
N GLN A 651 -33.22 -20.54 12.78
CA GLN A 651 -34.54 -20.80 12.19
C GLN A 651 -34.56 -20.77 10.65
N ARG A 652 -33.43 -20.48 10.02
CA ARG A 652 -33.32 -20.30 8.55
C ARG A 652 -32.62 -21.46 7.85
N ILE A 653 -31.79 -22.21 8.56
CA ILE A 653 -31.01 -23.32 8.00
C ILE A 653 -31.72 -24.67 8.22
N PRO A 654 -31.45 -25.69 7.38
CA PRO A 654 -31.97 -27.03 7.61
C PRO A 654 -31.62 -27.55 9.00
N GLU A 655 -32.57 -28.17 9.71
CA GLU A 655 -32.36 -28.70 11.07
C GLU A 655 -31.23 -29.73 11.15
N SER A 656 -30.97 -30.44 10.04
CA SER A 656 -29.87 -31.40 9.91
C SER A 656 -28.48 -30.76 9.78
N THR A 657 -28.40 -29.43 9.70
CA THR A 657 -27.13 -28.70 9.48
C THR A 657 -26.26 -28.72 10.73
N ALA A 658 -25.06 -29.30 10.63
CA ALA A 658 -24.06 -29.22 11.67
C ALA A 658 -23.35 -27.86 11.65
N VAL A 659 -23.58 -27.02 12.67
CA VAL A 659 -22.97 -25.68 12.79
C VAL A 659 -21.74 -25.73 13.69
N PHE A 660 -20.63 -25.15 13.22
CA PHE A 660 -19.36 -25.08 13.94
C PHE A 660 -18.87 -23.65 14.04
N VAL A 661 -18.59 -23.20 15.27
CA VAL A 661 -18.06 -21.85 15.53
C VAL A 661 -16.60 -21.92 15.96
N PHE A 662 -15.73 -21.25 15.22
CA PHE A 662 -14.29 -21.16 15.51
C PHE A 662 -13.88 -19.72 15.80
N THR A 663 -13.62 -19.44 17.08
CA THR A 663 -13.19 -18.12 17.56
C THR A 663 -11.77 -18.18 18.13
N GLY A 664 -11.09 -17.02 18.14
CA GLY A 664 -9.82 -16.87 18.85
C GLY A 664 -10.05 -16.87 20.36
N GLY A 665 -9.29 -17.66 21.12
CA GLY A 665 -9.36 -17.69 22.60
C GLY A 665 -10.00 -18.93 23.21
N SER A 666 -10.62 -19.84 22.43
CA SER A 666 -11.15 -21.11 22.96
C SER A 666 -10.03 -22.04 23.45
N GLY A 667 -10.26 -22.74 24.57
CA GLY A 667 -9.29 -23.65 25.17
C GLY A 667 -8.93 -24.85 24.26
N ARG A 668 -7.71 -25.38 24.42
CA ARG A 668 -7.14 -26.47 23.59
C ARG A 668 -8.06 -27.69 23.44
N LYS A 669 -8.70 -28.12 24.53
CA LYS A 669 -9.60 -29.28 24.53
C LYS A 669 -10.87 -29.02 23.72
N GLN A 670 -11.42 -27.81 23.82
CA GLN A 670 -12.63 -27.40 23.10
C GLN A 670 -12.38 -27.35 21.59
N GLN A 671 -11.26 -26.75 21.15
CA GLN A 671 -10.93 -26.69 19.71
C GLN A 671 -10.70 -28.08 19.10
N ALA A 672 -10.03 -28.98 19.82
CA ALA A 672 -9.83 -30.35 19.37
C ALA A 672 -11.16 -31.13 19.27
N GLN A 673 -12.07 -30.95 20.24
CA GLN A 673 -13.40 -31.56 20.20
C GLN A 673 -14.25 -31.06 19.05
N VAL A 674 -14.27 -29.75 18.79
CA VAL A 674 -15.00 -29.15 17.66
C VAL A 674 -14.47 -29.68 16.33
N ARG A 675 -13.15 -29.83 16.20
CA ARG A 675 -12.52 -30.40 15.00
C ARG A 675 -12.86 -31.88 14.80
N ALA A 676 -12.75 -32.70 15.84
CA ALA A 676 -13.12 -34.10 15.77
C ALA A 676 -14.60 -34.28 15.38
N ARG A 677 -15.48 -33.43 15.90
CA ARG A 677 -16.90 -33.42 15.49
C ARG A 677 -17.08 -33.01 14.04
N LEU A 678 -16.32 -32.02 13.55
CA LEU A 678 -16.36 -31.59 12.15
C LEU A 678 -15.88 -32.69 11.18
N GLU A 679 -14.83 -33.42 11.55
CA GLU A 679 -14.29 -34.55 10.77
C GLU A 679 -15.25 -35.75 10.76
N ALA A 680 -16.03 -35.93 11.83
CA ALA A 680 -17.03 -37.00 11.95
C ALA A 680 -18.33 -36.71 11.18
N VAL A 681 -18.55 -35.49 10.65
CA VAL A 681 -19.76 -35.16 9.88
C VAL A 681 -19.75 -35.93 8.55
N PRO A 682 -20.78 -36.76 8.27
CA PRO A 682 -20.95 -37.46 6.99
C PRO A 682 -20.91 -36.51 5.80
N ARG A 683 -20.57 -37.03 4.61
CA ARG A 683 -20.41 -36.18 3.42
C ARG A 683 -21.71 -35.56 2.95
N GLU A 684 -22.81 -36.28 3.12
CA GLU A 684 -24.16 -35.93 2.69
C GLU A 684 -24.86 -34.99 3.69
N GLN A 685 -24.32 -34.87 4.92
CA GLN A 685 -24.90 -34.00 5.94
C GLN A 685 -24.46 -32.54 5.70
N PRO A 686 -25.42 -31.58 5.61
CA PRO A 686 -25.08 -30.18 5.47
C PRO A 686 -24.33 -29.67 6.70
N ARG A 687 -23.42 -28.73 6.48
CA ARG A 687 -22.60 -28.15 7.56
C ARG A 687 -22.32 -26.69 7.29
N LEU A 688 -22.16 -25.93 8.36
CA LEU A 688 -21.84 -24.52 8.32
C LEU A 688 -20.67 -24.23 9.24
N ILE A 689 -19.68 -23.49 8.74
CA ILE A 689 -18.57 -23.01 9.55
C ILE A 689 -18.68 -21.50 9.73
N LEU A 690 -18.73 -21.04 10.97
CA LEU A 690 -18.64 -19.64 11.37
C LEU A 690 -17.25 -19.42 11.99
N ALA A 691 -16.41 -18.57 11.42
CA ALA A 691 -15.03 -18.41 11.89
C ALA A 691 -14.55 -16.96 11.90
N THR A 692 -13.62 -16.66 12.81
CA THR A 692 -12.88 -15.41 12.71
C THR A 692 -11.81 -15.48 11.62
N GLY A 693 -11.57 -14.36 10.93
CA GLY A 693 -10.58 -14.29 9.85
C GLY A 693 -9.19 -14.81 10.24
N ARG A 694 -8.72 -14.46 11.44
CA ARG A 694 -7.46 -15.00 12.00
C ARG A 694 -7.45 -16.53 12.12
N TYR A 695 -8.58 -17.18 12.37
CA TYR A 695 -8.64 -18.64 12.54
C TYR A 695 -8.61 -19.36 11.18
N LEU A 696 -9.40 -18.90 10.21
CA LEU A 696 -9.44 -19.53 8.87
C LEU A 696 -8.20 -19.18 8.02
N GLY A 697 -7.63 -18.00 8.23
CA GLY A 697 -6.42 -17.56 7.54
C GLY A 697 -5.27 -18.56 7.71
N GLU A 698 -5.09 -19.15 8.89
CA GLU A 698 -3.91 -19.95 9.21
C GLU A 698 -4.28 -21.34 9.79
N GLY A 699 -3.99 -22.42 9.06
CA GLY A 699 -4.03 -23.79 9.59
C GLY A 699 -5.40 -24.48 9.63
N PHE A 700 -6.43 -23.96 8.96
CA PHE A 700 -7.69 -24.69 8.75
C PHE A 700 -7.60 -25.62 7.53
N ASP A 701 -8.00 -26.89 7.69
CA ASP A 701 -7.99 -27.89 6.62
C ASP A 701 -9.33 -28.61 6.46
N ASP A 702 -10.12 -28.24 5.46
CA ASP A 702 -11.29 -29.00 5.00
C ASP A 702 -11.38 -28.87 3.46
N ALA A 703 -11.41 -30.00 2.75
CA ALA A 703 -11.43 -30.02 1.29
C ALA A 703 -12.83 -29.79 0.70
N ARG A 704 -13.91 -30.06 1.47
CA ARG A 704 -15.29 -29.95 1.01
C ARG A 704 -15.73 -28.49 0.80
N LEU A 705 -15.02 -27.52 1.37
CA LEU A 705 -15.39 -26.09 1.28
C LEU A 705 -15.44 -25.60 -0.17
N ASP A 706 -16.59 -25.06 -0.58
CA ASP A 706 -16.81 -24.50 -1.93
C ASP A 706 -17.31 -23.05 -1.90
N THR A 707 -17.80 -22.57 -0.76
CA THR A 707 -18.48 -21.27 -0.66
C THR A 707 -17.92 -20.47 0.51
N LEU A 708 -17.58 -19.20 0.28
CA LEU A 708 -17.08 -18.27 1.29
C LEU A 708 -18.00 -17.06 1.37
N PHE A 709 -18.50 -16.75 2.56
CA PHE A 709 -19.20 -15.51 2.86
C PHE A 709 -18.26 -14.54 3.59
N LEU A 710 -17.93 -13.42 2.95
CA LEU A 710 -17.11 -12.38 3.55
C LEU A 710 -18.01 -11.36 4.28
N ALA A 711 -18.32 -11.65 5.55
CA ALA A 711 -19.30 -10.88 6.31
C ALA A 711 -18.80 -9.50 6.75
N MET A 712 -17.49 -9.24 6.75
CA MET A 712 -16.91 -7.93 7.11
C MET A 712 -15.92 -7.40 6.05
N PRO A 713 -15.79 -6.07 5.90
CA PRO A 713 -14.86 -5.48 4.95
C PRO A 713 -13.39 -5.75 5.29
N VAL A 714 -12.67 -6.40 4.37
CA VAL A 714 -11.19 -6.47 4.34
C VAL A 714 -10.67 -5.78 3.07
N SER A 715 -9.38 -5.45 2.99
CA SER A 715 -8.83 -4.74 1.82
C SER A 715 -7.44 -5.17 1.39
N TRP A 716 -6.77 -6.05 2.13
CA TRP A 716 -5.43 -6.49 1.79
C TRP A 716 -5.48 -7.74 0.92
N LYS A 717 -4.82 -7.68 -0.24
CA LYS A 717 -4.82 -8.71 -1.27
C LYS A 717 -4.37 -10.08 -0.76
N GLY A 718 -3.33 -10.16 0.07
CA GLY A 718 -2.86 -11.46 0.54
C GLY A 718 -3.81 -12.15 1.53
N VAL A 719 -4.64 -11.40 2.28
CA VAL A 719 -5.70 -11.96 3.14
C VAL A 719 -6.80 -12.53 2.25
N ILE A 720 -7.17 -11.81 1.19
CA ILE A 720 -8.11 -12.33 0.18
C ILE A 720 -7.57 -13.60 -0.48
N ALA A 721 -6.31 -13.62 -0.90
CA ALA A 721 -5.68 -14.81 -1.48
C ALA A 721 -5.65 -15.98 -0.49
N GLN A 722 -5.36 -15.71 0.78
CA GLN A 722 -5.33 -16.70 1.85
C GLN A 722 -6.73 -17.29 2.11
N TYR A 723 -7.77 -16.45 2.19
CA TYR A 723 -9.16 -16.88 2.40
C TYR A 723 -9.69 -17.65 1.19
N ALA A 724 -9.58 -17.08 -0.01
CA ALA A 724 -10.05 -17.70 -1.24
C ALA A 724 -9.36 -19.05 -1.51
N GLY A 725 -8.05 -19.13 -1.31
CA GLY A 725 -7.32 -20.36 -1.58
C GLY A 725 -7.57 -21.50 -0.59
N ARG A 726 -8.34 -21.29 0.50
CA ARG A 726 -8.90 -22.39 1.30
C ARG A 726 -9.97 -23.18 0.54
N LEU A 727 -10.64 -22.54 -0.43
CA LEU A 727 -11.67 -23.15 -1.26
C LEU A 727 -11.08 -23.97 -2.42
N HIS A 728 -9.81 -23.71 -2.80
CA HIS A 728 -9.15 -24.24 -4.00
C HIS A 728 -8.68 -25.70 -3.88
N ARG A 729 -9.06 -26.39 -2.81
CA ARG A 729 -8.71 -27.81 -2.66
C ARG A 729 -9.64 -28.67 -3.50
N LEU A 730 -9.08 -29.71 -4.10
CA LEU A 730 -9.83 -30.68 -4.89
C LEU A 730 -10.71 -31.54 -3.96
N ASP A 731 -11.97 -31.73 -4.33
CA ASP A 731 -12.91 -32.65 -3.70
C ASP A 731 -13.84 -33.23 -4.79
N PRO A 732 -14.14 -34.54 -4.78
CA PRO A 732 -15.09 -35.14 -5.72
C PRO A 732 -16.46 -34.45 -5.62
N GLY A 733 -16.95 -33.87 -6.72
CA GLY A 733 -18.21 -33.11 -6.79
C GLY A 733 -18.07 -31.59 -6.76
N LYS A 734 -16.86 -31.05 -6.59
CA LYS A 734 -16.61 -29.60 -6.65
C LYS A 734 -16.42 -29.13 -8.09
N HIS A 735 -17.44 -28.47 -8.63
CA HIS A 735 -17.43 -27.87 -9.98
C HIS A 735 -17.34 -26.35 -9.98
N GLU A 736 -17.69 -25.71 -8.87
CA GLU A 736 -17.66 -24.25 -8.73
C GLU A 736 -17.27 -23.84 -7.32
N VAL A 737 -16.58 -22.71 -7.21
CA VAL A 737 -16.23 -22.05 -5.95
C VAL A 737 -16.78 -20.64 -5.92
N HIS A 738 -17.56 -20.31 -4.89
CA HIS A 738 -18.25 -19.01 -4.78
C HIS A 738 -17.71 -18.18 -3.61
N ILE A 739 -17.43 -16.90 -3.84
CA ILE A 739 -17.20 -15.91 -2.79
C ILE A 739 -18.36 -14.92 -2.80
N HIS A 740 -19.10 -14.81 -1.71
CA HIS A 740 -20.10 -13.77 -1.49
C HIS A 740 -19.44 -12.58 -0.78
N ASP A 741 -19.26 -11.47 -1.50
CA ASP A 741 -18.63 -10.24 -0.98
C ASP A 741 -19.69 -9.16 -0.73
N TYR A 742 -19.95 -8.85 0.54
CA TYR A 742 -20.89 -7.82 0.94
C TYR A 742 -20.26 -6.43 0.80
N ALA A 743 -20.73 -5.66 -0.19
CA ALA A 743 -20.17 -4.39 -0.60
C ALA A 743 -21.00 -3.22 -0.04
N ASP A 744 -20.47 -2.55 0.98
CA ASP A 744 -21.10 -1.37 1.60
C ASP A 744 -20.73 -0.09 0.79
N LEU A 745 -21.30 0.03 -0.41
CA LEU A 745 -20.90 1.04 -1.42
C LEU A 745 -21.28 2.48 -1.06
N ASN A 746 -22.28 2.68 -0.19
CA ASN A 746 -22.72 4.01 0.27
C ASN A 746 -21.67 4.71 1.15
N VAL A 747 -20.62 4.01 1.59
CA VAL A 747 -19.55 4.56 2.42
C VAL A 747 -18.28 4.66 1.60
N ARG A 748 -17.85 5.88 1.27
CA ARG A 748 -16.67 6.14 0.39
C ARG A 748 -15.39 5.41 0.82
N MET A 749 -15.18 5.19 2.11
CA MET A 749 -14.03 4.41 2.60
C MET A 749 -14.19 2.91 2.30
N LEU A 750 -15.37 2.33 2.52
CA LEU A 750 -15.65 0.92 2.31
C LEU A 750 -15.75 0.58 0.81
N ALA A 751 -16.27 1.50 -0.01
CA ALA A 751 -16.22 1.42 -1.48
C ALA A 751 -14.77 1.31 -1.98
N ARG A 752 -13.86 2.19 -1.51
CA ARG A 752 -12.43 2.10 -1.84
C ARG A 752 -11.79 0.78 -1.36
N MET A 753 -12.25 0.22 -0.25
CA MET A 753 -11.80 -1.10 0.21
C MET A 753 -12.31 -2.21 -0.71
N PHE A 754 -13.55 -2.12 -1.19
CA PHE A 754 -14.14 -3.03 -2.17
C PHE A 754 -13.38 -3.01 -3.50
N ASP A 755 -13.04 -1.84 -4.04
CA ASP A 755 -12.22 -1.73 -5.27
C ASP A 755 -10.85 -2.43 -5.15
N ARG A 756 -10.26 -2.40 -3.95
CA ARG A 756 -9.02 -3.13 -3.67
C ARG A 756 -9.25 -4.63 -3.59
N ARG A 757 -10.40 -5.09 -3.06
CA ARG A 757 -10.77 -6.50 -3.06
C ARG A 757 -11.03 -7.01 -4.48
N CYS A 758 -11.72 -6.26 -5.33
CA CYS A 758 -11.94 -6.62 -6.75
C CYS A 758 -10.62 -6.90 -7.47
N ARG A 759 -9.66 -5.97 -7.39
CA ARG A 759 -8.31 -6.19 -7.92
C ARG A 759 -7.62 -7.41 -7.30
N GLY A 760 -7.89 -7.67 -6.02
CA GLY A 760 -7.40 -8.88 -5.33
C GLY A 760 -7.97 -10.17 -5.92
N TYR A 761 -9.28 -10.23 -6.15
CA TYR A 761 -9.97 -11.38 -6.75
C TYR A 761 -9.52 -11.65 -8.18
N GLU A 762 -9.43 -10.62 -9.00
CA GLU A 762 -8.96 -10.72 -10.39
C GLU A 762 -7.53 -11.28 -10.46
N ALA A 763 -6.66 -10.81 -9.58
CA ALA A 763 -5.27 -11.26 -9.52
C ALA A 763 -5.12 -12.75 -9.14
N ILE A 764 -6.08 -13.33 -8.43
CA ILE A 764 -6.13 -14.76 -8.11
C ILE A 764 -7.01 -15.56 -9.08
N GLY A 765 -7.50 -14.94 -10.16
CA GLY A 765 -8.22 -15.61 -11.25
C GLY A 765 -9.73 -15.76 -11.08
N TYR A 766 -10.34 -15.06 -10.12
CA TYR A 766 -11.80 -15.08 -9.98
C TYR A 766 -12.48 -14.16 -11.00
N ARG A 767 -13.63 -14.61 -11.51
CA ARG A 767 -14.56 -13.78 -12.26
C ARG A 767 -15.53 -13.11 -11.30
N ILE A 768 -15.62 -11.78 -11.37
CA ILE A 768 -16.51 -10.99 -10.52
C ILE A 768 -17.87 -10.84 -11.21
N LEU A 769 -18.93 -11.18 -10.48
CA LEU A 769 -20.33 -11.04 -10.86
C LEU A 769 -20.95 -9.91 -10.05
N LEU A 770 -21.23 -8.79 -10.70
CA LEU A 770 -21.93 -7.65 -10.12
C LEU A 770 -23.44 -7.79 -10.35
N PRO A 771 -24.30 -7.59 -9.33
CA PRO A 771 -25.73 -7.50 -9.55
C PRO A 771 -26.08 -6.14 -10.18
N ALA A 772 -27.19 -6.09 -10.91
CA ALA A 772 -27.73 -4.90 -11.57
C ALA A 772 -27.80 -3.64 -10.66
N GLY A 773 -28.06 -3.80 -9.36
CA GLY A 773 -28.09 -2.73 -8.36
C GLY A 773 -26.73 -2.19 -7.89
N ALA A 774 -25.62 -2.55 -8.57
CA ALA A 774 -24.29 -2.02 -8.26
C ALA A 774 -23.92 -0.76 -9.08
N VAL A 775 -24.81 -0.31 -9.98
CA VAL A 775 -24.58 0.91 -10.76
C VAL A 775 -25.20 2.10 -10.04
N ALA A 776 -24.36 2.94 -9.43
CA ALA A 776 -24.80 4.14 -8.73
C ALA A 776 -25.64 5.02 -9.66
N GLY A 777 -26.89 5.31 -9.27
CA GLY A 777 -27.84 6.12 -10.02
C GLY A 777 -28.87 5.34 -10.86
N TRP A 778 -28.87 4.00 -10.84
CA TRP A 778 -29.96 3.18 -11.38
C TRP A 778 -31.06 2.93 -10.32
N PRO A 779 -32.36 2.90 -10.68
CA PRO A 779 -33.43 2.60 -9.72
C PRO A 779 -33.29 1.18 -9.16
N PRO A 780 -33.15 0.99 -7.83
CA PRO A 780 -32.89 -0.32 -7.24
C PRO A 780 -34.07 -1.30 -7.41
N GLU A 781 -35.27 -0.81 -7.71
CA GLU A 781 -36.49 -1.59 -7.93
C GLU A 781 -36.53 -2.25 -9.32
N VAL A 782 -35.75 -1.76 -10.29
CA VAL A 782 -35.80 -2.25 -11.68
C VAL A 782 -34.62 -3.16 -11.97
N GLU A 783 -34.90 -4.45 -12.20
CA GLU A 783 -33.91 -5.48 -12.46
C GLU A 783 -33.33 -5.40 -13.90
N LEU A 784 -32.00 -5.37 -14.03
CA LEU A 784 -31.33 -5.55 -15.32
C LEU A 784 -30.99 -7.04 -15.56
N PRO A 785 -31.14 -7.56 -16.79
CA PRO A 785 -30.72 -8.90 -17.16
C PRO A 785 -29.23 -9.17 -16.82
N VAL A 786 -28.95 -10.35 -16.28
CA VAL A 786 -27.61 -10.74 -15.75
C VAL A 786 -26.75 -11.45 -16.82
N ASP A 787 -27.09 -11.29 -18.10
CA ASP A 787 -26.38 -11.93 -19.20
C ASP A 787 -25.12 -11.13 -19.62
N PRO A 788 -23.95 -11.76 -19.82
CA PRO A 788 -22.71 -11.06 -20.22
C PRO A 788 -22.80 -10.34 -21.56
N GLN A 789 -23.50 -10.92 -22.54
CA GLN A 789 -23.69 -10.34 -23.87
C GLN A 789 -24.65 -9.16 -23.81
N TRP A 790 -25.71 -9.26 -23.00
CA TRP A 790 -26.61 -8.15 -22.68
C TRP A 790 -25.83 -6.98 -22.04
N ASN A 791 -24.99 -7.25 -21.04
CA ASN A 791 -24.19 -6.20 -20.38
C ASN A 791 -23.21 -5.51 -21.33
N GLU A 792 -22.51 -6.25 -22.19
CA GLU A 792 -21.61 -5.65 -23.19
C GLU A 792 -22.38 -4.80 -24.20
N THR A 793 -23.54 -5.27 -24.65
CA THR A 793 -24.36 -4.62 -25.68
C THR A 793 -25.00 -3.33 -25.17
N TYR A 794 -25.50 -3.32 -23.93
CA TYR A 794 -26.36 -2.26 -23.41
C TYR A 794 -25.68 -1.34 -22.37
N ALA A 795 -24.44 -1.62 -21.96
CA ALA A 795 -23.74 -0.84 -20.92
C ALA A 795 -23.61 0.65 -21.25
N ALA A 796 -23.42 1.01 -22.52
CA ALA A 796 -23.32 2.41 -22.93
C ALA A 796 -24.64 3.15 -22.68
N THR A 797 -25.76 2.58 -23.13
CA THR A 797 -27.11 3.11 -22.90
C THR A 797 -27.46 3.21 -21.42
N VAL A 798 -27.12 2.20 -20.61
CA VAL A 798 -27.36 2.25 -19.15
C VAL A 798 -26.59 3.41 -18.51
N ARG A 799 -25.31 3.59 -18.86
CA ARG A 799 -24.52 4.74 -18.37
C ARG A 799 -25.12 6.08 -18.80
N ARG A 800 -25.62 6.16 -20.03
CA ARG A 800 -26.26 7.36 -20.57
C ARG A 800 -27.53 7.71 -19.80
N LEU A 801 -28.40 6.73 -19.57
CA LEU A 801 -29.63 6.89 -18.78
C LEU A 801 -29.33 7.36 -17.37
N ILE A 802 -28.31 6.79 -16.72
CA ILE A 802 -27.91 7.20 -15.37
C ILE A 802 -27.39 8.65 -15.37
N ARG A 803 -26.53 8.99 -16.33
CA ARG A 803 -25.96 10.35 -16.42
C ARG A 803 -27.04 11.40 -16.64
N ASP A 804 -27.97 11.14 -17.54
CA ASP A 804 -29.01 12.08 -17.91
C ASP A 804 -30.25 11.99 -16.99
N GLY A 805 -30.20 11.17 -15.93
CA GLY A 805 -31.29 10.90 -14.99
C GLY A 805 -32.27 9.85 -15.50
N VAL A 806 -32.59 8.84 -14.66
CA VAL A 806 -33.53 7.76 -14.99
C VAL A 806 -34.50 7.51 -13.85
N ASP A 807 -35.79 7.47 -14.16
CA ASP A 807 -36.87 7.11 -13.24
C ASP A 807 -37.29 5.64 -13.44
N ILE A 808 -38.08 5.10 -12.50
CA ILE A 808 -38.55 3.71 -12.55
C ILE A 808 -39.31 3.42 -13.87
N PRO A 809 -40.29 4.23 -14.32
CA PRO A 809 -41.01 3.97 -15.57
C PRO A 809 -40.12 3.92 -16.80
N LEU A 810 -39.12 4.80 -16.91
CA LEU A 810 -38.19 4.80 -18.04
C LEU A 810 -37.26 3.58 -17.99
N ALA A 811 -36.79 3.20 -16.80
CA ALA A 811 -35.98 2.01 -16.60
C ALA A 811 -36.73 0.73 -16.98
N ASP A 812 -38.01 0.61 -16.59
CA ASP A 812 -38.86 -0.52 -16.97
C ASP A 812 -39.09 -0.59 -18.48
N LEU A 813 -39.37 0.55 -19.13
CA LEU A 813 -39.53 0.63 -20.59
C LEU A 813 -38.25 0.21 -21.31
N PHE A 814 -37.08 0.62 -20.81
CA PHE A 814 -35.80 0.20 -21.36
C PHE A 814 -35.63 -1.33 -21.27
N VAL A 815 -35.82 -1.91 -20.08
CA VAL A 815 -35.70 -3.37 -19.88
C VAL A 815 -36.69 -4.11 -20.77
N PHE A 816 -37.93 -3.63 -20.86
CA PHE A 816 -38.96 -4.20 -21.73
C PHE A 816 -38.57 -4.14 -23.23
N ALA A 817 -38.05 -3.00 -23.70
CA ALA A 817 -37.58 -2.85 -25.07
C ALA A 817 -36.40 -3.77 -25.40
N THR A 818 -35.43 -3.93 -24.49
CA THR A 818 -34.31 -4.87 -24.69
C THR A 818 -34.77 -6.34 -24.74
N LYS A 819 -35.71 -6.75 -23.89
CA LYS A 819 -36.29 -8.11 -23.91
C LYS A 819 -36.99 -8.39 -25.23
N THR A 820 -37.82 -7.44 -25.68
CA THR A 820 -38.59 -7.58 -26.93
C THR A 820 -37.69 -7.71 -28.17
N LEU A 821 -36.55 -7.02 -28.19
CA LEU A 821 -35.55 -7.15 -29.26
C LEU A 821 -34.77 -8.47 -29.20
N THR A 822 -34.60 -9.04 -28.01
CA THR A 822 -33.88 -10.31 -27.81
C THR A 822 -34.78 -11.52 -28.13
N ASP A 823 -36.08 -11.45 -27.80
CA ASP A 823 -37.07 -12.54 -27.96
C ASP A 823 -37.70 -12.64 -29.37
N ALA A 824 -37.05 -12.07 -30.40
CA ALA A 824 -37.58 -11.93 -31.76
C ALA A 824 -37.70 -13.25 -32.58
N MET A 825 -38.15 -14.35 -31.96
CA MET A 825 -38.68 -15.53 -32.64
C MET A 825 -40.22 -15.67 -32.56
N ALA A 826 -40.95 -14.68 -32.04
CA ALA A 826 -42.42 -14.68 -32.10
C ALA A 826 -43.04 -13.25 -32.21
N GLY A 827 -43.51 -12.87 -33.41
CA GLY A 827 -44.55 -11.84 -33.59
C GLY A 827 -44.10 -10.44 -34.06
N VAL A 828 -44.30 -10.18 -35.36
CA VAL A 828 -43.78 -9.06 -36.20
C VAL A 828 -44.38 -7.66 -35.92
N SER A 829 -45.14 -7.46 -34.83
CA SER A 829 -45.73 -6.14 -34.48
C SER A 829 -45.29 -5.55 -33.14
N ARG A 830 -44.67 -6.31 -32.23
CA ARG A 830 -44.38 -5.84 -30.85
C ARG A 830 -43.08 -5.05 -30.67
N ALA A 831 -42.08 -5.26 -31.52
CA ALA A 831 -40.78 -4.60 -31.39
C ALA A 831 -40.80 -3.10 -31.76
N ARG A 832 -41.70 -2.70 -32.66
CA ARG A 832 -41.83 -1.31 -33.16
C ARG A 832 -42.26 -0.36 -32.03
N SER A 833 -43.39 -0.66 -31.40
CA SER A 833 -43.97 0.17 -30.35
C SER A 833 -43.13 0.26 -29.07
N ALA A 834 -42.35 -0.77 -28.71
CA ALA A 834 -41.55 -0.75 -27.50
C ALA A 834 -40.34 0.20 -27.60
N GLY A 835 -39.64 0.20 -28.74
CA GLY A 835 -38.53 1.11 -29.02
C GLY A 835 -39.00 2.56 -29.16
N GLU A 836 -40.11 2.77 -29.87
CA GLU A 836 -40.76 4.08 -30.03
C GLU A 836 -41.19 4.67 -28.68
N ALA A 837 -41.90 3.89 -27.85
CA ALA A 837 -42.36 4.32 -26.53
C ALA A 837 -41.20 4.64 -25.59
N PHE A 838 -40.13 3.83 -25.61
CA PHE A 838 -38.92 4.09 -24.85
C PHE A 838 -38.24 5.40 -25.30
N LEU A 839 -38.05 5.61 -26.60
CA LEU A 839 -37.44 6.84 -27.12
C LEU A 839 -38.29 8.07 -26.82
N PHE A 840 -39.61 7.98 -27.01
CA PHE A 840 -40.54 9.06 -26.72
C PHE A 840 -40.48 9.46 -25.25
N ARG A 841 -40.62 8.50 -24.33
CA ARG A 841 -40.52 8.76 -22.90
C ARG A 841 -39.16 9.35 -22.53
N ARG A 842 -38.07 8.85 -23.13
CA ARG A 842 -36.73 9.42 -22.91
C ARG A 842 -36.66 10.89 -23.33
N LEU A 843 -37.22 11.24 -24.49
CA LEU A 843 -37.26 12.64 -24.96
C LEU A 843 -38.13 13.52 -24.05
N GLU A 844 -39.21 12.99 -23.46
CA GLU A 844 -40.00 13.71 -22.46
C GLU A 844 -39.23 13.97 -21.16
N THR A 845 -38.39 13.04 -20.72
CA THR A 845 -37.58 13.22 -19.49
C THR A 845 -36.41 14.20 -19.65
N LEU A 846 -36.10 14.63 -20.87
CA LEU A 846 -34.99 15.54 -21.15
C LEU A 846 -35.48 16.98 -21.24
N LYS A 847 -34.87 17.88 -20.45
CA LYS A 847 -35.22 19.31 -20.40
C LYS A 847 -35.25 20.01 -21.77
N ASP A 848 -34.39 19.61 -22.71
CA ASP A 848 -34.29 20.25 -24.02
C ASP A 848 -35.38 19.82 -25.01
N THR A 849 -36.04 18.69 -24.75
CA THR A 849 -37.02 18.05 -25.65
C THR A 849 -38.38 17.76 -25.01
N GLU A 850 -38.54 18.03 -23.73
CA GLU A 850 -39.80 17.91 -23.00
C GLU A 850 -40.94 18.65 -23.72
N GLY A 851 -42.02 17.93 -24.02
CA GLY A 851 -43.20 18.45 -24.71
C GLY A 851 -43.02 18.81 -26.19
N LEU A 852 -41.87 18.51 -26.81
CA LEU A 852 -41.61 18.87 -28.22
C LEU A 852 -42.07 17.83 -29.24
N PHE A 853 -42.11 16.56 -28.86
CA PHE A 853 -42.45 15.46 -29.75
C PHE A 853 -43.84 14.91 -29.42
N ALA A 854 -44.52 14.38 -30.43
CA ALA A 854 -45.75 13.60 -30.28
C ALA A 854 -45.55 12.21 -30.92
N LEU A 855 -46.00 11.16 -30.23
CA LEU A 855 -45.94 9.78 -30.68
C LEU A 855 -47.07 9.47 -31.69
N ASN A 856 -46.76 8.76 -32.78
CA ASN A 856 -47.67 8.23 -33.79
C ASN A 856 -48.68 9.27 -34.32
N ARG A 857 -48.14 10.40 -34.79
CA ARG A 857 -48.97 11.54 -35.23
C ARG A 857 -49.33 11.41 -36.72
N PRO A 858 -50.62 11.48 -37.09
CA PRO A 858 -51.00 11.54 -38.50
C PRO A 858 -50.81 12.96 -39.04
N LEU A 859 -50.19 13.06 -40.21
CA LEU A 859 -50.05 14.26 -41.02
C LEU A 859 -51.02 14.20 -42.21
N PRO A 860 -51.62 15.33 -42.63
CA PRO A 860 -52.48 15.41 -43.80
C PRO A 860 -51.66 15.40 -45.10
N ILE A 861 -50.81 14.39 -45.25
CA ILE A 861 -49.99 14.12 -46.42
C ILE A 861 -50.43 12.74 -46.92
N PRO A 862 -51.05 12.64 -48.11
CA PRO A 862 -51.47 11.35 -48.66
C PRO A 862 -50.29 10.42 -48.91
N PHE A 863 -50.39 9.15 -48.50
CA PHE A 863 -49.34 8.16 -48.69
C PHE A 863 -49.88 6.74 -48.82
N GLY A 864 -49.57 6.08 -49.94
CA GLY A 864 -50.14 4.77 -50.27
C GLY A 864 -51.66 4.86 -50.46
N ASP A 865 -52.42 3.96 -49.83
CA ASP A 865 -53.89 3.94 -49.86
C ASP A 865 -54.53 4.79 -48.75
N SER A 866 -53.74 5.55 -47.98
CA SER A 866 -54.18 6.38 -46.86
C SER A 866 -54.16 7.87 -47.20
N GLU A 867 -55.22 8.59 -46.81
CA GLU A 867 -55.30 10.05 -46.92
C GLU A 867 -54.37 10.78 -45.93
N MET A 868 -53.85 10.07 -44.91
CA MET A 868 -52.97 10.60 -43.87
C MET A 868 -51.71 9.75 -43.73
N MET A 869 -50.57 10.40 -43.51
CA MET A 869 -49.28 9.76 -43.25
C MET A 869 -48.99 9.77 -41.74
N GLU A 870 -48.81 8.60 -41.13
CA GLU A 870 -48.40 8.48 -39.73
C GLU A 870 -46.88 8.60 -39.59
N VAL A 871 -46.40 9.35 -38.61
CA VAL A 871 -44.97 9.49 -38.26
C VAL A 871 -44.78 9.08 -36.80
N ASP A 872 -43.77 8.26 -36.53
CA ASP A 872 -43.56 7.65 -35.21
C ASP A 872 -43.31 8.71 -34.13
N LEU A 873 -42.37 9.63 -34.33
CA LEU A 873 -42.19 10.77 -33.42
C LEU A 873 -42.08 12.07 -34.21
N LEU A 874 -43.06 12.95 -34.03
CA LEU A 874 -43.16 14.21 -34.76
C LEU A 874 -42.90 15.41 -33.85
N CYS A 875 -41.93 16.25 -34.20
CA CYS A 875 -41.79 17.60 -33.66
C CYS A 875 -42.26 18.61 -34.70
N GLU A 876 -43.52 19.02 -34.60
CA GLU A 876 -44.14 19.97 -35.53
C GLU A 876 -43.45 21.34 -35.50
N ARG A 877 -43.11 21.82 -34.30
CA ARG A 877 -42.46 23.13 -34.09
C ARG A 877 -41.09 23.26 -34.76
N CYS A 878 -40.30 22.17 -34.76
CA CYS A 878 -38.97 22.17 -35.36
C CYS A 878 -38.96 21.58 -36.78
N LYS A 879 -40.12 21.12 -37.28
CA LYS A 879 -40.27 20.35 -38.51
C LYS A 879 -39.27 19.19 -38.56
N VAL A 880 -39.30 18.33 -37.54
CA VAL A 880 -38.47 17.12 -37.45
C VAL A 880 -39.38 15.90 -37.30
N ALA A 881 -39.20 14.91 -38.16
CA ALA A 881 -39.85 13.62 -38.11
C ALA A 881 -38.80 12.56 -37.77
N ILE A 882 -39.03 11.74 -36.74
CA ILE A 882 -38.18 10.62 -36.39
C ILE A 882 -38.95 9.33 -36.67
N GLU A 883 -38.34 8.43 -37.41
CA GLU A 883 -38.86 7.11 -37.79
C GLU A 883 -37.98 6.03 -37.17
N VAL A 884 -38.57 5.06 -36.48
CA VAL A 884 -37.89 4.00 -35.72
C VAL A 884 -38.11 2.66 -36.43
N ASP A 885 -37.16 2.28 -37.28
CA ASP A 885 -37.31 1.12 -38.15
C ASP A 885 -36.81 -0.18 -37.52
N GLY A 886 -37.57 -1.26 -37.73
CA GLY A 886 -37.08 -2.62 -37.47
C GLY A 886 -36.16 -3.14 -38.58
N ALA A 887 -35.30 -4.12 -38.26
CA ALA A 887 -34.35 -4.72 -39.21
C ALA A 887 -34.99 -5.26 -40.51
N GLN A 888 -36.28 -5.61 -40.49
CA GLN A 888 -37.03 -6.10 -41.66
C GLN A 888 -37.16 -5.08 -42.81
N HIS A 889 -37.10 -3.77 -42.55
CA HIS A 889 -37.23 -2.73 -43.58
C HIS A 889 -36.01 -2.66 -44.52
N LEU A 890 -34.88 -3.20 -44.08
CA LEU A 890 -33.66 -3.33 -44.88
C LEU A 890 -33.63 -4.63 -45.70
N ALA A 891 -34.43 -5.63 -45.32
CA ALA A 891 -34.43 -6.95 -45.95
C ALA A 891 -35.44 -7.09 -47.10
N ASP A 892 -36.45 -6.21 -47.19
CA ASP A 892 -37.45 -6.17 -48.26
C ASP A 892 -37.27 -4.92 -49.16
N PRO A 893 -36.86 -5.08 -50.43
CA PRO A 893 -36.74 -3.97 -51.37
C PRO A 893 -38.04 -3.17 -51.60
N ALA A 894 -39.22 -3.76 -51.42
CA ALA A 894 -40.50 -3.05 -51.56
C ALA A 894 -40.77 -2.13 -50.37
N ALA A 895 -40.54 -2.62 -49.15
CA ALA A 895 -40.60 -1.82 -47.92
C ALA A 895 -39.59 -0.66 -47.97
N TYR A 896 -38.33 -0.93 -48.35
CA TYR A 896 -37.30 0.09 -48.49
C TYR A 896 -37.72 1.22 -49.45
N ARG A 897 -38.25 0.88 -50.64
CA ARG A 897 -38.71 1.90 -51.61
C ARG A 897 -39.87 2.73 -51.08
N ARG A 898 -40.81 2.09 -50.37
CA ARG A 898 -41.92 2.77 -49.72
C ARG A 898 -41.41 3.77 -48.69
N ASP A 899 -40.54 3.35 -47.78
CA ASP A 899 -40.01 4.24 -46.72
C ASP A 899 -39.19 5.41 -47.30
N ARG A 900 -38.45 5.21 -48.39
CA ARG A 900 -37.76 6.30 -49.08
C ARG A 900 -38.72 7.28 -49.76
N MET A 901 -39.85 6.80 -50.27
CA MET A 901 -40.88 7.68 -50.81
C MET A 901 -41.56 8.49 -49.69
N LYS A 902 -41.75 7.88 -48.50
CA LYS A 902 -42.21 8.58 -47.30
C LYS A 902 -41.23 9.68 -46.89
N ASP A 903 -39.93 9.39 -46.87
CA ASP A 903 -38.88 10.36 -46.55
C ASP A 903 -38.92 11.57 -47.51
N ILE A 904 -39.04 11.32 -48.82
CA ILE A 904 -39.09 12.37 -49.84
C ILE A 904 -40.31 13.28 -49.63
N LEU A 905 -41.50 12.70 -49.43
CA LEU A 905 -42.72 13.48 -49.20
C LEU A 905 -42.63 14.33 -47.92
N LEU A 906 -42.10 13.78 -46.83
CA LEU A 906 -41.87 14.55 -45.60
C LEU A 906 -40.90 15.71 -45.84
N GLN A 907 -39.83 15.49 -46.62
CA GLN A 907 -38.85 16.52 -46.97
C GLN A 907 -39.44 17.61 -47.87
N GLU A 908 -40.28 17.25 -48.85
CA GLU A 908 -41.02 18.20 -49.70
C GLU A 908 -41.94 19.11 -48.85
N HIS A 909 -42.45 18.59 -47.73
CA HIS A 909 -43.26 19.34 -46.76
C HIS A 909 -42.42 20.03 -45.66
N GLY A 910 -41.09 20.10 -45.84
CA GLY A 910 -40.17 20.87 -45.00
C GLY A 910 -39.67 20.14 -43.75
N TYR A 911 -40.01 18.87 -43.57
CA TYR A 911 -39.54 18.08 -42.44
C TYR A 911 -38.12 17.56 -42.66
N LEU A 912 -37.29 17.66 -41.63
CA LEU A 912 -36.06 16.87 -41.56
C LEU A 912 -36.43 15.48 -41.04
N VAL A 913 -36.15 14.45 -41.84
CA VAL A 913 -36.43 13.06 -41.48
C VAL A 913 -35.20 12.42 -40.87
N LEU A 914 -35.32 11.90 -39.66
CA LEU A 914 -34.30 11.12 -38.97
C LEU A 914 -34.79 9.68 -38.83
N ARG A 915 -34.21 8.79 -39.63
CA ARG A 915 -34.53 7.36 -39.60
C ARG A 915 -33.48 6.63 -38.76
N VAL A 916 -33.91 5.99 -37.67
CA VAL A 916 -33.04 5.25 -36.75
C VAL A 916 -33.52 3.82 -36.62
N LEU A 917 -32.60 2.88 -36.40
CA LEU A 917 -32.98 1.50 -36.16
C LEU A 917 -33.48 1.33 -34.72
N ALA A 918 -34.51 0.51 -34.54
CA ALA A 918 -35.06 0.16 -33.23
C ALA A 918 -33.98 -0.46 -32.31
N GLU A 919 -33.03 -1.20 -32.87
CA GLU A 919 -31.86 -1.71 -32.14
C GLU A 919 -30.93 -0.57 -31.66
N ASP A 920 -30.69 0.44 -32.49
CA ASP A 920 -29.80 1.55 -32.14
C ASP A 920 -30.41 2.43 -31.04
N VAL A 921 -31.74 2.52 -30.99
CA VAL A 921 -32.46 3.23 -29.92
C VAL A 921 -32.13 2.66 -28.54
N VAL A 922 -31.95 1.34 -28.42
CA VAL A 922 -31.62 0.70 -27.12
C VAL A 922 -30.14 0.38 -26.95
N GLN A 923 -29.39 0.06 -28.00
CA GLN A 923 -27.97 -0.33 -27.92
C GLN A 923 -27.03 0.88 -28.00
N ARG A 924 -27.43 1.93 -28.73
CA ARG A 924 -26.59 3.09 -29.06
C ARG A 924 -27.31 4.41 -28.80
N LEU A 925 -28.07 4.46 -27.71
CA LEU A 925 -28.92 5.60 -27.34
C LEU A 925 -28.15 6.93 -27.33
N ASP A 926 -26.87 6.90 -26.91
CA ASP A 926 -25.97 8.07 -26.96
C ASP A 926 -25.98 8.77 -28.31
N ARG A 927 -25.76 8.02 -29.39
CA ARG A 927 -25.65 8.57 -30.75
C ARG A 927 -27.00 9.07 -31.25
N VAL A 928 -28.07 8.36 -30.92
CA VAL A 928 -29.44 8.74 -31.30
C VAL A 928 -29.79 10.07 -30.63
N LEU A 929 -29.66 10.16 -29.31
CA LEU A 929 -29.98 11.38 -28.55
C LEU A 929 -29.09 12.56 -28.95
N ASP A 930 -27.77 12.38 -29.07
CA ASP A 930 -26.87 13.46 -29.47
C ASP A 930 -27.15 13.97 -30.89
N THR A 931 -27.72 13.12 -31.76
CA THR A 931 -28.17 13.53 -33.10
C THR A 931 -29.47 14.31 -33.02
N VAL A 932 -30.47 13.81 -32.30
CA VAL A 932 -31.76 14.48 -32.09
C VAL A 932 -31.56 15.85 -31.43
N LEU A 933 -30.83 15.92 -30.32
CA LEU A 933 -30.58 17.17 -29.59
C LEU A 933 -29.86 18.20 -30.46
N ARG A 934 -28.86 17.78 -31.25
CA ARG A 934 -28.14 18.67 -32.18
C ARG A 934 -29.03 19.20 -33.29
N ILE A 935 -29.89 18.35 -33.85
CA ILE A 935 -30.88 18.74 -34.88
C ILE A 935 -31.87 19.74 -34.28
N ILE A 936 -32.41 19.44 -33.11
CA ILE A 936 -33.38 20.31 -32.42
C ILE A 936 -32.74 21.65 -32.08
N ALA A 937 -31.51 21.67 -31.56
CA ALA A 937 -30.78 22.90 -31.27
C ALA A 937 -30.61 23.77 -32.53
N ARG A 938 -30.19 23.18 -33.66
CA ARG A 938 -30.05 23.89 -34.95
C ARG A 938 -31.38 24.39 -35.50
N ARG A 939 -32.44 23.59 -35.40
CA ARG A 939 -33.77 23.96 -35.90
C ARG A 939 -34.42 25.03 -35.03
N LYS A 940 -34.32 24.97 -33.70
CA LYS A 940 -34.75 26.04 -32.78
C LYS A 940 -34.10 27.37 -33.16
N SER A 941 -32.79 27.40 -33.43
CA SER A 941 -32.09 28.62 -33.87
C SER A 941 -32.56 29.15 -35.23
N HIS A 942 -33.04 28.30 -36.14
CA HIS A 942 -33.58 28.73 -37.43
C HIS A 942 -35.03 29.23 -37.33
N THR A 943 -35.85 28.64 -36.46
CA THR A 943 -37.25 29.06 -36.26
C THR A 943 -37.36 30.41 -35.53
N GLU A 944 -36.38 30.78 -34.71
CA GLU A 944 -36.32 32.09 -34.04
C GLU A 944 -35.86 33.25 -34.96
N ILE A 945 -35.30 32.94 -36.15
CA ILE A 945 -34.76 33.95 -37.09
C ILE A 945 -35.76 34.32 -38.21
N ILE A 946 -36.87 33.59 -38.38
CA ILE A 946 -37.89 33.87 -39.40
C ILE A 946 -39.11 34.55 -38.74
N PRO A 947 -39.38 35.86 -38.99
CA PRO A 947 -40.54 36.52 -38.44
C PRO A 947 -41.83 35.99 -39.08
N THR A 948 -42.83 35.73 -38.25
CA THR A 948 -44.19 35.36 -38.64
C THR A 948 -44.78 36.39 -39.63
N PRO A 949 -45.24 36.01 -40.84
CA PRO A 949 -46.04 36.90 -41.65
C PRO A 949 -47.42 37.05 -41.01
N ALA A 950 -47.80 38.30 -40.73
CA ALA A 950 -49.11 38.65 -40.19
C ALA A 950 -50.23 38.10 -41.09
N ARG A 951 -51.15 37.30 -40.53
CA ARG A 951 -52.44 37.01 -41.16
C ARG A 951 -53.43 38.10 -40.78
N LYS A 952 -54.06 38.69 -41.81
CA LYS A 952 -55.37 39.35 -41.72
C LYS A 952 -56.45 38.34 -41.37
#